data_AF-A0A2P6TCC5-F1
#
_entry.id   AF-A0A2P6TCC5-F1
#
_cell.length_a   1.000
_cell.length_b   1.000
_cell.length_c   1.000
_cell.angle_alpha   90.00
_cell.angle_beta   90.00
_cell.angle_gamma   90.00
#
_symmetry.space_group_name_H-M   'P 1'
#
loop_
_entity.id
_entity.type
_entity.pdbx_description
1 polymer ?
#
loop_
_entity_poly.entity_id
_entity_poly.type
_entity_poly.pdbx_seq_one_letter_code
_entity_poly.pdbx_strand_id
1 'polypeptide(L)'
;MRVLNVAEKNKVAAQVSQLLSGGRCRQTNSCATYCKIYEFPFQLQGQQVEMVFTSVAGHLLELEFEPRVKGWHSCAPRDLYDASVHKGVPKGENEKIRRNLQQLARTCQWLVLWLDCDREGENIAFEVIQVCTEVNPRLTIRRARFSALIYADVARAINNLALPNEHEAKAVDARQEIDLRIGASFTRLQTLLLQNKFDWSEYAQDGRVMLSYGPCQFPTLGLIVQRAWEIQAHIPENFWYIQVLYRDGPKACEFQWHRKRLYDQAVAAMLHELCIAAPLATVTAVEGARKTRWAPVPLSTLEMQKRGSQYLRMPGERIMRHAEELYQQGFLSYPRTETDQFDQNYDLRGMIEAQAGGGAPWSAYAQRLLAPESQLFRWPKPGGHDDKAHPPIHPLKHYPGGDREKEALFEFIVRHFLACCSKDAEGQETRVIIDIGGEGFTATGLMVTERNFLEVYRYQSWGGQDSLPVFQQGQTFMPAAIDLKQGTTQPPPRLTERDLIAKMEEYGIGTDATVADHIQKQLERGYAIKDEASMQFSPTPLGEALISAYRKMGLANLWLPTLRGVIERNITAVAAGQRTKDSVLAEAVAAFRTDFEAAQAQSHILEQEVSAIVFGGAPPQQGANHGGPGGGGPGGGGGGQAFGTCRDCTAQLQLVLNQEGPPSILCSAFPMHRLRIDLPRCTQAVAVTDQLCPSCGHGPVKQLSFRFRPGLLPPGFPPALTCCVVCNQDFKRLLEIVGPTRRAAPPQQQQQQPYGRGGGGGRGARAMQAAASGKQVERLQLLLLSKRLAAAKDEHAALKAALYDEIDAQRESKKAERLRAKLQQLALHEAAINRRLCFGVPPGWESSDSQASSSQASSSAGAAEAFSWGPWQAGTEVTYATAQPASNGGAAKPQLQVTHSDRPVRLQRSSQPFAIGGLRAAFYAQDEAGGRFVLKRTLLESSRLHKRVKEVHADAEAAALSSAAAEAFSAALRGKAKVSYLAASVVVLEDAGCSGGKAVYLKEPWMASSASGKWVKWSRNDGHLFAEGEGCSTIQAFTHFSLHWLGKQLGCPAIVLDAQGILAGTHFTLTDPAVCTADQRYGKPDMGLYAITAFLAAHTCGPECKACACAGTGL
;
A
#
# COMPACT_ATOMS: atom_id res chain seq x y z
N MET A 1 -40.25 -6.66 -38.74
CA MET A 1 -39.94 -6.59 -37.29
C MET A 1 -38.98 -5.43 -37.06
N ARG A 2 -39.17 -4.63 -36.00
CA ARG A 2 -38.26 -3.55 -35.61
C ARG A 2 -37.49 -3.95 -34.34
N VAL A 3 -36.18 -3.71 -34.35
CA VAL A 3 -35.26 -4.05 -33.27
C VAL A 3 -34.66 -2.76 -32.72
N LEU A 4 -35.00 -2.41 -31.48
CA LEU A 4 -34.40 -1.27 -30.79
C LEU A 4 -32.99 -1.65 -30.34
N ASN A 5 -32.00 -0.85 -30.69
CA ASN A 5 -30.61 -1.04 -30.30
C ASN A 5 -30.16 0.20 -29.52
N VAL A 6 -29.63 0.02 -28.30
CA VAL A 6 -29.26 1.14 -27.43
C VAL A 6 -27.80 1.03 -27.02
N ALA A 7 -26.99 2.01 -27.42
CA ALA A 7 -25.59 2.14 -26.99
C ALA A 7 -25.43 3.12 -25.83
N GLU A 8 -24.29 3.08 -25.14
CA GLU A 8 -24.02 3.96 -23.99
C GLU A 8 -23.87 5.44 -24.38
N LYS A 9 -23.32 5.71 -25.57
CA LYS A 9 -23.05 7.05 -26.09
C LYS A 9 -23.38 7.13 -27.57
N ASN A 10 -23.76 8.31 -28.05
CA ASN A 10 -24.14 8.50 -29.46
C ASN A 10 -23.01 8.16 -30.45
N LYS A 11 -21.75 8.40 -30.09
CA LYS A 11 -20.60 8.02 -30.93
C LYS A 11 -20.53 6.51 -31.16
N VAL A 12 -20.77 5.71 -30.12
CA VAL A 12 -20.81 4.24 -30.22
C VAL A 12 -21.99 3.82 -31.10
N ALA A 13 -23.18 4.37 -30.88
CA ALA A 13 -24.35 4.09 -31.73
C ALA A 13 -24.08 4.41 -33.21
N ALA A 14 -23.47 5.55 -33.50
CA ALA A 14 -23.11 5.95 -34.86
C ALA A 14 -22.11 4.98 -35.50
N GLN A 15 -21.03 4.64 -34.77
CA GLN A 15 -19.98 3.76 -35.27
C GLN A 15 -20.49 2.34 -35.54
N VAL A 16 -21.24 1.76 -34.60
CA VAL A 16 -21.84 0.42 -34.78
C VAL A 16 -22.84 0.40 -35.94
N SER A 17 -23.67 1.42 -36.05
CA SER A 17 -24.62 1.56 -37.17
C SER A 17 -23.91 1.67 -38.51
N GLN A 18 -22.81 2.43 -38.57
CA GLN A 18 -21.99 2.57 -39.78
C GLN A 18 -21.38 1.22 -40.20
N LEU A 19 -20.84 0.46 -39.24
CA LEU A 19 -20.24 -0.85 -39.49
C LEU A 19 -21.27 -1.88 -39.97
N LEU A 20 -22.42 -1.98 -39.30
CA LEU A 20 -23.45 -2.99 -39.63
C LEU A 20 -24.21 -2.66 -40.91
N SER A 21 -24.42 -1.37 -41.22
CA SER A 21 -25.12 -0.95 -42.45
C SER A 21 -24.22 -0.85 -43.69
N GLY A 22 -22.90 -0.96 -43.51
CA GLY A 22 -21.92 -0.64 -44.56
C GLY A 22 -22.00 0.83 -45.00
N GLY A 23 -22.28 1.73 -44.04
CA GLY A 23 -22.44 3.17 -44.28
C GLY A 23 -23.82 3.60 -44.81
N ARG A 24 -24.78 2.67 -44.96
CA ARG A 24 -26.12 2.95 -45.49
C ARG A 24 -27.18 2.97 -44.38
N CYS A 25 -27.06 3.91 -43.45
CA CYS A 25 -28.07 4.16 -42.42
C CYS A 25 -28.74 5.53 -42.59
N ARG A 26 -30.05 5.58 -42.36
CA ARG A 26 -30.80 6.84 -42.28
C ARG A 26 -30.64 7.42 -40.87
N GLN A 27 -30.01 8.58 -40.76
CA GLN A 27 -29.90 9.30 -39.50
C GLN A 27 -31.06 10.29 -39.33
N THR A 28 -31.71 10.29 -38.18
CA THR A 28 -32.73 11.27 -37.79
C THR A 28 -32.45 11.85 -36.40
N ASN A 29 -33.00 13.04 -36.12
CA ASN A 29 -32.94 13.64 -34.80
C ASN A 29 -33.99 13.01 -33.88
N SER A 30 -33.63 12.79 -32.62
CA SER A 30 -34.60 12.41 -31.59
C SER A 30 -35.10 13.63 -30.81
N CYS A 31 -35.99 13.40 -29.84
CA CYS A 31 -36.38 14.45 -28.88
C CYS A 31 -35.29 14.76 -27.84
N ALA A 32 -34.25 13.92 -27.72
CA ALA A 32 -33.05 14.22 -26.96
C ALA A 32 -32.02 14.95 -27.84
N THR A 33 -31.39 15.98 -27.27
CA THR A 33 -30.47 16.91 -27.92
C THR A 33 -29.28 16.18 -28.55
N TYR A 34 -28.66 15.27 -27.78
CA TYR A 34 -27.38 14.65 -28.13
C TYR A 34 -27.51 13.20 -28.63
N CYS A 35 -28.70 12.60 -28.54
CA CYS A 35 -28.94 11.23 -28.99
C CYS A 35 -29.66 11.24 -30.34
N LYS A 36 -29.04 10.66 -31.37
CA LYS A 36 -29.64 10.50 -32.70
C LYS A 36 -30.27 9.12 -32.83
N ILE A 37 -31.02 8.94 -33.92
CA ILE A 37 -31.60 7.66 -34.31
C ILE A 37 -31.00 7.27 -35.66
N TYR A 38 -30.58 6.01 -35.77
CA TYR A 38 -29.96 5.43 -36.98
C TYR A 38 -30.77 4.22 -37.42
N GLU A 39 -31.37 4.28 -38.60
CA GLU A 39 -32.27 3.24 -39.11
C GLU A 39 -31.72 2.58 -40.37
N PHE A 40 -31.73 1.25 -40.42
CA PHE A 40 -31.31 0.48 -41.60
C PHE A 40 -31.89 -0.94 -41.62
N PRO A 41 -32.11 -1.53 -42.82
CA PRO A 41 -32.47 -2.94 -42.94
C PRO A 41 -31.28 -3.84 -42.61
N PHE A 42 -31.52 -4.96 -41.92
CA PHE A 42 -30.50 -5.94 -41.58
C PHE A 42 -31.10 -7.36 -41.54
N GLN A 43 -30.26 -8.38 -41.70
CA GLN A 43 -30.67 -9.78 -41.53
C GLN A 43 -30.18 -10.30 -40.19
N LEU A 44 -31.10 -10.49 -39.23
CA LEU A 44 -30.81 -11.00 -37.89
C LEU A 44 -31.35 -12.43 -37.77
N GLN A 45 -30.48 -13.40 -37.51
CA GLN A 45 -30.86 -14.82 -37.35
C GLN A 45 -31.75 -15.34 -38.51
N GLY A 46 -31.41 -14.94 -39.75
CA GLY A 46 -32.15 -15.32 -40.95
C GLY A 46 -33.41 -14.50 -41.24
N GLN A 47 -33.86 -13.64 -40.33
CA GLN A 47 -35.04 -12.79 -40.52
C GLN A 47 -34.67 -11.38 -40.98
N GLN A 48 -35.45 -10.81 -41.90
CA GLN A 48 -35.34 -9.41 -42.29
C GLN A 48 -35.92 -8.50 -41.21
N VAL A 49 -35.10 -7.59 -40.69
CA VAL A 49 -35.46 -6.68 -39.61
C VAL A 49 -35.08 -5.24 -39.97
N GLU A 50 -35.78 -4.29 -39.35
CA GLU A 50 -35.35 -2.89 -39.32
C GLU A 50 -34.63 -2.63 -38.00
N MET A 51 -33.33 -2.32 -38.08
CA MET A 51 -32.52 -1.94 -36.94
C MET A 51 -32.77 -0.46 -36.64
N VAL A 52 -33.13 -0.16 -35.40
CA VAL A 52 -33.37 1.21 -34.91
C VAL A 52 -32.36 1.47 -33.79
N PHE A 53 -31.22 2.05 -34.14
CA PHE A 53 -30.15 2.38 -33.19
C PHE A 53 -30.35 3.75 -32.57
N THR A 54 -30.14 3.84 -31.27
CA THR A 54 -30.03 5.10 -30.53
C THR A 54 -29.05 4.93 -29.37
N SER A 55 -28.98 5.90 -28.47
CA SER A 55 -28.09 5.85 -27.31
C SER A 55 -28.68 6.51 -26.08
N VAL A 56 -28.08 6.22 -24.93
CA VAL A 56 -28.12 7.07 -23.74
C VAL A 56 -26.91 8.02 -23.72
N ALA A 57 -26.64 8.66 -22.59
CA ALA A 57 -25.49 9.54 -22.39
C ALA A 57 -24.78 9.19 -21.08
N GLY A 58 -24.43 7.90 -20.91
CA GLY A 58 -24.06 7.31 -19.62
C GLY A 58 -25.29 6.89 -18.81
N HIS A 59 -25.21 6.95 -17.47
CA HIS A 59 -26.32 6.61 -16.58
C HIS A 59 -27.58 7.44 -16.88
N LEU A 60 -28.70 6.72 -17.03
CA LEU A 60 -30.03 7.25 -17.23
C LEU A 60 -30.74 7.51 -15.90
N LEU A 61 -30.44 6.68 -14.89
CA LEU A 61 -31.00 6.79 -13.54
C LEU A 61 -29.94 7.26 -12.54
N GLU A 62 -30.38 7.97 -11.51
CA GLU A 62 -29.57 8.39 -10.37
C GLU A 62 -30.19 7.84 -9.09
N LEU A 63 -29.36 7.29 -8.21
CA LEU A 63 -29.79 6.83 -6.91
C LEU A 63 -29.86 8.01 -5.94
N GLU A 64 -31.05 8.27 -5.40
CA GLU A 64 -31.28 9.37 -4.47
C GLU A 64 -32.00 8.89 -3.20
N PHE A 65 -31.77 9.60 -2.10
CA PHE A 65 -32.64 9.49 -0.94
C PHE A 65 -34.03 10.01 -1.27
N GLU A 66 -35.03 9.47 -0.59
CA GLU A 66 -36.40 9.98 -0.65
C GLU A 66 -36.50 11.50 -0.33
N PRO A 67 -37.45 12.24 -0.94
CA PRO A 67 -37.51 13.70 -0.85
C PRO A 67 -37.51 14.26 0.58
N ARG A 68 -38.10 13.53 1.54
CA ARG A 68 -38.20 13.96 2.95
C ARG A 68 -36.86 14.10 3.67
N VAL A 69 -35.81 13.36 3.25
CA VAL A 69 -34.48 13.39 3.89
C VAL A 69 -33.37 13.95 2.97
N LYS A 70 -33.75 14.35 1.74
CA LYS A 70 -32.84 14.88 0.73
C LYS A 70 -32.22 16.23 1.13
N GLY A 71 -32.96 17.07 1.85
CA GLY A 71 -32.46 18.37 2.33
C GLY A 71 -31.39 18.23 3.40
N TRP A 72 -30.35 19.07 3.37
CA TRP A 72 -29.22 19.00 4.31
C TRP A 72 -29.63 19.13 5.79
N HIS A 73 -30.66 19.93 6.07
CA HIS A 73 -31.22 20.16 7.41
C HIS A 73 -32.55 19.44 7.65
N SER A 74 -32.93 18.51 6.75
CA SER A 74 -34.24 17.82 6.81
C SER A 74 -34.26 16.60 7.74
N CYS A 75 -33.10 16.06 8.10
CA CYS A 75 -32.93 14.93 9.01
C CYS A 75 -31.56 15.01 9.71
N ALA A 76 -31.37 14.23 10.77
CA ALA A 76 -30.05 14.07 11.34
C ALA A 76 -29.16 13.25 10.37
N PRO A 77 -27.85 13.54 10.24
CA PRO A 77 -27.00 12.78 9.33
C PRO A 77 -26.97 11.27 9.61
N ARG A 78 -27.19 10.85 10.87
CA ARG A 78 -27.32 9.44 11.28
C ARG A 78 -28.50 8.73 10.59
N ASP A 79 -29.60 9.44 10.37
CA ASP A 79 -30.84 8.87 9.84
C ASP A 79 -30.69 8.40 8.38
N LEU A 80 -29.67 8.91 7.67
CA LEU A 80 -29.37 8.53 6.29
C LEU A 80 -28.92 7.07 6.14
N TYR A 81 -28.45 6.43 7.21
CA TYR A 81 -28.14 5.00 7.18
C TYR A 81 -29.41 4.14 7.04
N ASP A 82 -30.55 4.60 7.55
CA ASP A 82 -31.84 3.89 7.50
C ASP A 82 -32.79 4.45 6.44
N ALA A 83 -32.48 5.62 5.88
CA ALA A 83 -33.29 6.27 4.87
C ALA A 83 -33.55 5.39 3.64
N SER A 84 -34.77 5.49 3.09
CA SER A 84 -35.09 4.81 1.85
C SER A 84 -34.42 5.52 0.66
N VAL A 85 -33.87 4.72 -0.26
CA VAL A 85 -33.29 5.20 -1.51
C VAL A 85 -34.11 4.69 -2.69
N HIS A 86 -34.11 5.45 -3.78
CA HIS A 86 -34.79 5.08 -5.02
C HIS A 86 -33.98 5.56 -6.22
N LYS A 87 -34.04 4.81 -7.32
CA LYS A 87 -33.48 5.24 -8.61
C LYS A 87 -34.52 6.06 -9.36
N GLY A 88 -34.18 7.29 -9.70
CA GLY A 88 -35.02 8.22 -10.44
C GLY A 88 -34.33 8.74 -11.69
N VAL A 89 -35.09 9.23 -12.65
CA VAL A 89 -34.54 9.86 -13.85
C VAL A 89 -34.26 11.33 -13.53
N PRO A 90 -33.00 11.80 -13.62
CA PRO A 90 -32.69 13.20 -13.39
C PRO A 90 -33.43 14.11 -14.37
N LYS A 91 -33.78 15.32 -13.91
CA LYS A 91 -34.42 16.34 -14.75
C LYS A 91 -33.51 16.76 -15.91
N GLY A 92 -34.11 17.30 -16.96
CA GLY A 92 -33.37 17.87 -18.09
C GLY A 92 -33.18 16.86 -19.22
N GLU A 93 -31.92 16.60 -19.58
CA GLU A 93 -31.61 15.80 -20.77
C GLU A 93 -31.98 14.32 -20.60
N ASN A 94 -31.78 13.73 -19.42
CA ASN A 94 -32.14 12.33 -19.14
C ASN A 94 -33.65 12.06 -19.27
N GLU A 95 -34.52 13.02 -18.93
CA GLU A 95 -35.96 12.91 -19.20
C GLU A 95 -36.29 12.89 -20.69
N LYS A 96 -35.53 13.60 -21.53
CA LYS A 96 -35.70 13.53 -23.00
C LYS A 96 -35.22 12.19 -23.52
N ILE A 97 -34.09 11.68 -23.02
CA ILE A 97 -33.56 10.36 -23.38
C ILE A 97 -34.57 9.26 -23.00
N ARG A 98 -35.12 9.31 -21.78
CA ARG A 98 -36.20 8.40 -21.33
C ARG A 98 -37.38 8.43 -22.29
N ARG A 99 -37.88 9.62 -22.64
CA ARG A 99 -39.00 9.79 -23.58
C ARG A 99 -38.67 9.20 -24.96
N ASN A 100 -37.46 9.44 -25.46
CA ASN A 100 -36.99 8.85 -26.72
C ASN A 100 -37.02 7.32 -26.66
N LEU A 101 -36.41 6.72 -25.63
CA LEU A 101 -36.39 5.27 -25.45
C LEU A 101 -37.80 4.68 -25.35
N GLN A 102 -38.69 5.31 -24.59
CA GLN A 102 -40.10 4.88 -24.46
C GLN A 102 -40.88 5.01 -25.78
N GLN A 103 -40.63 6.05 -26.58
CA GLN A 103 -41.27 6.20 -27.90
C GLN A 103 -40.84 5.07 -28.86
N LEU A 104 -39.54 4.78 -28.90
CA LEU A 104 -39.01 3.72 -29.77
C LEU A 104 -39.45 2.33 -29.31
N ALA A 105 -39.38 2.06 -28.01
CA ALA A 105 -39.74 0.77 -27.39
C ALA A 105 -41.18 0.33 -27.68
N ARG A 106 -42.14 1.27 -27.78
CA ARG A 106 -43.54 0.98 -28.14
C ARG A 106 -43.71 0.35 -29.52
N THR A 107 -42.77 0.60 -30.44
CA THR A 107 -42.86 0.15 -31.84
C THR A 107 -41.94 -1.05 -32.15
N CYS A 108 -41.07 -1.42 -31.21
CA CYS A 108 -40.08 -2.47 -31.39
C CYS A 108 -40.50 -3.78 -30.71
N GLN A 109 -40.03 -4.90 -31.25
CA GLN A 109 -40.27 -6.24 -30.68
C GLN A 109 -39.08 -6.72 -29.85
N TRP A 110 -37.88 -6.26 -30.18
CA TRP A 110 -36.63 -6.62 -29.52
C TRP A 110 -35.93 -5.38 -28.99
N LEU A 111 -35.18 -5.55 -27.90
CA LEU A 111 -34.23 -4.59 -27.34
C LEU A 111 -32.85 -5.27 -27.29
N VAL A 112 -31.89 -4.75 -28.06
CA VAL A 112 -30.49 -5.20 -28.05
C VAL A 112 -29.63 -4.13 -27.40
N LEU A 113 -28.92 -4.51 -26.35
CA LEU A 113 -28.09 -3.63 -25.53
C LEU A 113 -26.65 -3.62 -26.06
N TRP A 114 -26.19 -2.44 -26.48
CA TRP A 114 -24.87 -2.15 -27.05
C TRP A 114 -24.05 -1.20 -26.17
N LEU A 115 -24.27 -1.27 -24.85
CA LEU A 115 -23.50 -0.51 -23.87
C LEU A 115 -22.08 -1.08 -23.77
N ASP A 116 -21.13 -0.32 -23.22
CA ASP A 116 -19.78 -0.84 -23.04
C ASP A 116 -19.81 -2.09 -22.13
N CYS A 117 -18.88 -3.03 -22.30
CA CYS A 117 -18.98 -4.37 -21.71
C CYS A 117 -18.31 -4.50 -20.33
N ASP A 118 -18.36 -3.44 -19.53
CA ASP A 118 -17.96 -3.45 -18.11
C ASP A 118 -19.19 -3.49 -17.17
N ARG A 119 -18.92 -3.48 -15.85
CA ARG A 119 -19.98 -3.53 -14.83
C ARG A 119 -20.89 -2.30 -14.89
N GLU A 120 -20.35 -1.12 -15.15
CA GLU A 120 -21.13 0.11 -15.29
C GLU A 120 -22.06 0.03 -16.50
N GLY A 121 -21.56 -0.45 -17.66
CA GLY A 121 -22.35 -0.69 -18.85
C GLY A 121 -23.46 -1.74 -18.65
N GLU A 122 -23.23 -2.79 -17.84
CA GLU A 122 -24.31 -3.69 -17.43
C GLU A 122 -25.34 -2.98 -16.52
N ASN A 123 -24.91 -2.15 -15.57
CA ASN A 123 -25.85 -1.40 -14.72
C ASN A 123 -26.77 -0.49 -15.57
N ILE A 124 -26.18 0.29 -16.49
CA ILE A 124 -26.93 1.14 -17.42
C ILE A 124 -27.83 0.30 -18.33
N ALA A 125 -27.42 -0.93 -18.68
CA ALA A 125 -28.26 -1.83 -19.47
C ALA A 125 -29.57 -2.17 -18.74
N PHE A 126 -29.53 -2.40 -17.42
CA PHE A 126 -30.71 -2.62 -16.60
C PHE A 126 -31.55 -1.34 -16.41
N GLU A 127 -30.94 -0.15 -16.39
CA GLU A 127 -31.66 1.13 -16.41
C GLU A 127 -32.47 1.29 -17.71
N VAL A 128 -31.87 0.96 -18.87
CA VAL A 128 -32.54 0.98 -20.17
C VAL A 128 -33.66 -0.06 -20.23
N ILE A 129 -33.41 -1.29 -19.74
CA ILE A 129 -34.43 -2.34 -19.66
C ILE A 129 -35.63 -1.85 -18.85
N GLN A 130 -35.40 -1.27 -17.66
CA GLN A 130 -36.46 -0.76 -16.81
C GLN A 130 -37.32 0.26 -17.57
N VAL A 131 -36.70 1.30 -18.15
CA VAL A 131 -37.41 2.36 -18.87
C VAL A 131 -38.17 1.85 -20.10
N CYS A 132 -37.61 0.92 -20.86
CA CYS A 132 -38.25 0.38 -22.06
C CYS A 132 -39.41 -0.58 -21.72
N THR A 133 -39.25 -1.41 -20.68
CA THR A 133 -40.27 -2.40 -20.29
C THR A 133 -41.46 -1.79 -19.58
N GLU A 134 -41.32 -0.60 -18.96
CA GLU A 134 -42.43 0.22 -18.44
C GLU A 134 -43.52 0.47 -19.50
N VAL A 135 -43.14 0.62 -20.78
CA VAL A 135 -44.09 0.90 -21.87
C VAL A 135 -44.33 -0.30 -22.79
N ASN A 136 -43.44 -1.30 -22.77
CA ASN A 136 -43.58 -2.52 -23.54
C ASN A 136 -42.96 -3.73 -22.81
N PRO A 137 -43.72 -4.41 -21.93
CA PRO A 137 -43.25 -5.58 -21.18
C PRO A 137 -42.96 -6.81 -22.05
N ARG A 138 -43.36 -6.81 -23.33
CA ARG A 138 -43.22 -7.95 -24.26
C ARG A 138 -41.92 -7.92 -25.06
N LEU A 139 -41.02 -6.98 -24.77
CA LEU A 139 -39.74 -6.86 -25.48
C LEU A 139 -38.88 -8.11 -25.26
N THR A 140 -38.33 -8.65 -26.35
CA THR A 140 -37.26 -9.64 -26.27
C THR A 140 -35.94 -8.93 -26.00
N ILE A 141 -35.37 -9.13 -24.80
CA ILE A 141 -34.16 -8.44 -24.35
C ILE A 141 -32.92 -9.29 -24.68
N ARG A 142 -31.92 -8.67 -25.27
CA ARG A 142 -30.63 -9.29 -25.63
C ARG A 142 -29.47 -8.33 -25.36
N ARG A 143 -28.29 -8.90 -25.14
CA ARG A 143 -27.04 -8.18 -24.86
C ARG A 143 -25.98 -8.49 -25.91
N ALA A 144 -25.48 -7.47 -26.60
CA ALA A 144 -24.32 -7.59 -27.47
C ALA A 144 -23.04 -7.46 -26.63
N ARG A 145 -22.10 -8.41 -26.78
CA ARG A 145 -20.80 -8.40 -26.08
C ARG A 145 -19.67 -8.17 -27.07
N PHE A 146 -18.94 -7.07 -26.91
CA PHE A 146 -17.87 -6.63 -27.80
C PHE A 146 -16.76 -5.93 -26.99
N SER A 147 -15.56 -5.92 -27.54
CA SER A 147 -14.38 -5.32 -26.93
C SER A 147 -13.68 -4.32 -27.85
N ALA A 148 -14.14 -4.18 -29.09
CA ALA A 148 -13.62 -3.26 -30.09
C ALA A 148 -14.72 -2.77 -31.05
N LEU A 149 -14.64 -1.50 -31.45
CA LEU A 149 -15.55 -0.90 -32.44
C LEU A 149 -15.03 -1.12 -33.88
N ILE A 150 -14.90 -2.39 -34.26
CA ILE A 150 -14.48 -2.83 -35.60
C ILE A 150 -15.49 -3.85 -36.14
N TYR A 151 -15.57 -3.98 -37.48
CA TYR A 151 -16.57 -4.82 -38.13
C TYR A 151 -16.52 -6.28 -37.65
N ALA A 152 -15.33 -6.88 -37.57
CA ALA A 152 -15.15 -8.26 -37.14
C ALA A 152 -15.77 -8.54 -35.76
N ASP A 153 -15.55 -7.63 -34.80
CA ASP A 153 -15.99 -7.81 -33.43
C ASP A 153 -17.48 -7.48 -33.24
N VAL A 154 -17.96 -6.42 -33.91
CA VAL A 154 -19.38 -6.04 -33.93
C VAL A 154 -20.24 -7.11 -34.64
N ALA A 155 -19.74 -7.67 -35.75
CA ALA A 155 -20.40 -8.77 -36.47
C ALA A 155 -20.44 -10.05 -35.62
N ARG A 156 -19.37 -10.36 -34.89
CA ARG A 156 -19.36 -11.46 -33.91
C ARG A 156 -20.42 -11.22 -32.82
N ALA A 157 -20.49 -10.01 -32.28
CA ALA A 157 -21.41 -9.66 -31.19
C ALA A 157 -22.89 -9.81 -31.58
N ILE A 158 -23.29 -9.29 -32.76
CA ILE A 158 -24.69 -9.38 -33.23
C ILE A 158 -25.12 -10.81 -33.58
N ASN A 159 -24.16 -11.67 -33.96
CA ASN A 159 -24.44 -13.09 -34.23
C ASN A 159 -24.46 -13.95 -32.97
N ASN A 160 -23.90 -13.47 -31.85
CA ASN A 160 -23.77 -14.20 -30.59
C ASN A 160 -24.37 -13.41 -29.43
N LEU A 161 -25.62 -12.95 -29.59
CA LEU A 161 -26.32 -12.19 -28.56
C LEU A 161 -26.54 -13.01 -27.28
N ALA A 162 -26.16 -12.43 -26.15
CA ALA A 162 -26.30 -13.02 -24.82
C ALA A 162 -27.52 -12.45 -24.06
N LEU A 163 -27.68 -12.87 -22.80
CA LEU A 163 -28.55 -12.19 -21.83
C LEU A 163 -27.73 -11.17 -21.03
N PRO A 164 -28.33 -10.05 -20.59
CA PRO A 164 -27.69 -9.11 -19.68
C PRO A 164 -27.43 -9.76 -18.31
N ASN A 165 -26.36 -9.34 -17.61
CA ASN A 165 -25.95 -9.94 -16.34
C ASN A 165 -26.44 -9.09 -15.14
N GLU A 166 -27.48 -9.57 -14.46
CA GLU A 166 -28.07 -8.87 -13.31
C GLU A 166 -27.13 -8.81 -12.10
N HIS A 167 -26.23 -9.79 -11.95
CA HIS A 167 -25.27 -9.82 -10.84
C HIS A 167 -24.25 -8.69 -10.94
N GLU A 168 -23.72 -8.43 -12.15
CA GLU A 168 -22.82 -7.30 -12.42
C GLU A 168 -23.53 -5.96 -12.16
N ALA A 169 -24.77 -5.81 -12.62
CA ALA A 169 -25.57 -4.62 -12.36
C ALA A 169 -25.83 -4.40 -10.85
N LYS A 170 -26.18 -5.46 -10.10
CA LYS A 170 -26.40 -5.40 -8.65
C LYS A 170 -25.13 -5.06 -7.87
N ALA A 171 -23.95 -5.42 -8.37
CA ALA A 171 -22.68 -5.05 -7.77
C ALA A 171 -22.45 -3.53 -7.85
N VAL A 172 -22.76 -2.91 -8.99
CA VAL A 172 -22.73 -1.45 -9.14
C VAL A 172 -23.77 -0.79 -8.24
N ASP A 173 -25.00 -1.31 -8.18
CA ASP A 173 -26.03 -0.79 -7.27
C ASP A 173 -25.59 -0.86 -5.80
N ALA A 174 -24.92 -1.95 -5.39
CA ALA A 174 -24.36 -2.08 -4.05
C ALA A 174 -23.34 -0.97 -3.77
N ARG A 175 -22.41 -0.74 -4.70
CA ARG A 175 -21.39 0.31 -4.59
C ARG A 175 -22.01 1.70 -4.50
N GLN A 176 -22.91 2.03 -5.42
CA GLN A 176 -23.59 3.33 -5.47
C GLN A 176 -24.32 3.62 -4.16
N GLU A 177 -25.02 2.63 -3.60
CA GLU A 177 -25.78 2.80 -2.36
C GLU A 177 -24.87 2.91 -1.12
N ILE A 178 -23.82 2.08 -1.03
CA ILE A 178 -22.81 2.15 0.04
C ILE A 178 -22.15 3.55 0.03
N ASP A 179 -21.70 3.99 -1.14
CA ASP A 179 -21.01 5.28 -1.30
C ASP A 179 -21.95 6.46 -1.01
N LEU A 180 -23.22 6.39 -1.43
CA LEU A 180 -24.24 7.40 -1.13
C LEU A 180 -24.52 7.50 0.37
N ARG A 181 -24.83 6.37 1.03
CA ARG A 181 -25.19 6.34 2.46
C ARG A 181 -24.05 6.85 3.32
N ILE A 182 -22.86 6.28 3.16
CA ILE A 182 -21.71 6.62 3.99
C ILE A 182 -21.21 8.03 3.65
N GLY A 183 -21.06 8.33 2.34
CA GLY A 183 -20.56 9.60 1.88
C GLY A 183 -21.44 10.76 2.32
N ALA A 184 -22.76 10.67 2.13
CA ALA A 184 -23.69 11.71 2.56
C ALA A 184 -23.72 11.89 4.09
N SER A 185 -23.70 10.79 4.86
CA SER A 185 -23.74 10.84 6.32
C SER A 185 -22.52 11.58 6.90
N PHE A 186 -21.30 11.14 6.55
CA PHE A 186 -20.08 11.77 7.05
C PHE A 186 -19.87 13.18 6.48
N THR A 187 -20.16 13.41 5.19
CA THR A 187 -20.07 14.75 4.58
C THR A 187 -20.96 15.75 5.30
N ARG A 188 -22.23 15.38 5.59
CA ARG A 188 -23.14 16.26 6.33
C ARG A 188 -22.67 16.47 7.76
N LEU A 189 -22.21 15.42 8.45
CA LEU A 189 -21.65 15.55 9.81
C LEU A 189 -20.53 16.59 9.86
N GLN A 190 -19.47 16.41 9.06
CA GLN A 190 -18.29 17.28 9.15
C GLN A 190 -18.55 18.68 8.58
N THR A 191 -19.32 18.80 7.49
CA THR A 191 -19.63 20.11 6.90
C THR A 191 -20.53 20.93 7.83
N LEU A 192 -21.64 20.37 8.32
CA LEU A 192 -22.55 21.12 9.20
C LEU A 192 -21.89 21.50 10.53
N LEU A 193 -20.99 20.66 11.05
CA LEU A 193 -20.23 20.93 12.25
C LEU A 193 -19.28 22.13 12.08
N LEU A 194 -18.59 22.23 10.94
CA LEU A 194 -17.45 23.12 10.76
C LEU A 194 -17.73 24.38 9.92
N GLN A 195 -18.73 24.34 9.03
CA GLN A 195 -18.98 25.41 8.03
C GLN A 195 -19.22 26.79 8.66
N ASN A 196 -19.83 26.85 9.84
CA ASN A 196 -20.15 28.10 10.54
C ASN A 196 -19.17 28.44 11.67
N LYS A 197 -18.13 27.62 11.87
CA LYS A 197 -17.16 27.76 12.97
C LYS A 197 -15.87 28.46 12.54
N PHE A 198 -15.57 28.46 11.25
CA PHE A 198 -14.33 28.98 10.69
C PHE A 198 -14.60 29.80 9.44
N ASP A 199 -13.68 30.70 9.11
CA ASP A 199 -13.71 31.43 7.84
C ASP A 199 -13.14 30.55 6.74
N TRP A 200 -14.00 30.08 5.85
CA TRP A 200 -13.64 29.18 4.76
C TRP A 200 -13.38 29.89 3.43
N SER A 201 -13.21 31.22 3.43
CA SER A 201 -13.03 32.01 2.20
C SER A 201 -11.90 31.50 1.29
N GLU A 202 -10.80 30.97 1.84
CA GLU A 202 -9.69 30.37 1.07
C GLU A 202 -10.04 29.00 0.46
N TYR A 203 -11.01 28.28 1.01
CA TYR A 203 -11.35 26.88 0.65
C TYR A 203 -12.73 26.73 0.00
N ALA A 204 -13.52 27.78 -0.06
CA ALA A 204 -14.89 27.77 -0.57
C ALA A 204 -14.98 28.37 -1.98
N GLN A 205 -15.72 27.71 -2.88
CA GLN A 205 -15.93 28.22 -4.25
C GLN A 205 -17.08 29.23 -4.38
N ASP A 206 -17.89 29.44 -3.34
CA ASP A 206 -19.00 30.43 -3.31
C ASP A 206 -19.32 30.85 -1.84
N GLY A 207 -18.30 30.96 -1.00
CA GLY A 207 -18.45 31.30 0.43
C GLY A 207 -19.03 30.18 1.31
N ARG A 208 -19.29 28.98 0.76
CA ARG A 208 -19.62 27.77 1.53
C ARG A 208 -18.61 26.66 1.27
N VAL A 209 -18.02 26.13 2.34
CA VAL A 209 -17.16 24.95 2.25
C VAL A 209 -18.02 23.69 2.14
N MET A 210 -17.61 22.75 1.29
CA MET A 210 -18.13 21.38 1.31
C MET A 210 -17.00 20.45 1.72
N LEU A 211 -17.07 19.98 2.97
CA LEU A 211 -16.12 19.00 3.49
C LEU A 211 -16.66 17.61 3.15
N SER A 212 -16.29 17.08 1.99
CA SER A 212 -16.69 15.74 1.53
C SER A 212 -15.98 14.61 2.29
N TYR A 213 -16.71 13.55 2.58
CA TYR A 213 -16.18 12.25 2.92
C TYR A 213 -16.64 11.23 1.87
N GLY A 214 -15.76 10.31 1.48
CA GLY A 214 -16.11 9.19 0.62
C GLY A 214 -15.35 7.94 1.07
N PRO A 215 -16.00 6.75 1.12
CA PRO A 215 -15.40 5.54 1.71
C PRO A 215 -14.18 5.00 0.94
N CYS A 216 -13.96 5.41 -0.31
CA CYS A 216 -12.72 5.13 -1.06
C CYS A 216 -11.83 6.39 -1.19
N GLN A 217 -12.45 7.57 -1.29
CA GLN A 217 -11.74 8.86 -1.33
C GLN A 217 -10.89 9.05 -0.07
N PHE A 218 -11.45 8.82 1.12
CA PHE A 218 -10.78 9.12 2.38
C PHE A 218 -9.57 8.20 2.65
N PRO A 219 -9.65 6.89 2.40
CA PRO A 219 -8.46 6.04 2.46
C PRO A 219 -7.37 6.39 1.44
N THR A 220 -7.74 6.84 0.24
CA THR A 220 -6.78 7.32 -0.77
C THR A 220 -6.01 8.54 -0.25
N LEU A 221 -6.69 9.49 0.40
CA LEU A 221 -6.05 10.61 1.10
C LEU A 221 -5.16 10.13 2.25
N GLY A 222 -5.62 9.11 3.00
CA GLY A 222 -4.86 8.47 4.08
C GLY A 222 -3.48 7.98 3.63
N LEU A 223 -3.37 7.39 2.44
CA LEU A 223 -2.08 6.97 1.87
C LEU A 223 -1.12 8.15 1.61
N ILE A 224 -1.65 9.28 1.14
CA ILE A 224 -0.88 10.51 0.88
C ILE A 224 -0.41 11.13 2.20
N VAL A 225 -1.31 11.28 3.18
CA VAL A 225 -1.00 11.85 4.50
C VAL A 225 -0.03 10.96 5.27
N GLN A 226 -0.21 9.64 5.24
CA GLN A 226 0.70 8.71 5.88
C GLN A 226 2.13 8.85 5.34
N ARG A 227 2.32 8.98 4.01
CA ARG A 227 3.65 9.24 3.45
C ARG A 227 4.22 10.58 3.91
N ALA A 228 3.38 11.62 4.02
CA ALA A 228 3.84 12.91 4.52
C ALA A 228 4.32 12.81 5.98
N TRP A 229 3.60 12.10 6.83
CA TRP A 229 4.03 11.83 8.21
C TRP A 229 5.29 10.98 8.29
N GLU A 230 5.44 9.95 7.43
CA GLU A 230 6.68 9.15 7.33
C GLU A 230 7.89 10.04 6.97
N ILE A 231 7.71 11.03 6.09
CA ILE A 231 8.75 11.98 5.71
C ILE A 231 9.08 12.93 6.88
N GLN A 232 8.05 13.44 7.56
CA GLN A 232 8.22 14.37 8.69
C GLN A 232 8.86 13.70 9.90
N ALA A 233 8.52 12.44 10.18
CA ALA A 233 9.06 11.66 11.29
C ALA A 233 10.45 11.05 11.01
N HIS A 234 10.96 11.15 9.77
CA HIS A 234 12.27 10.60 9.43
C HIS A 234 13.39 11.39 10.11
N ILE A 235 14.16 10.72 10.97
CA ILE A 235 15.37 11.26 11.58
C ILE A 235 16.59 10.78 10.76
N PRO A 236 17.34 11.68 10.10
CA PRO A 236 18.48 11.29 9.28
C PRO A 236 19.61 10.67 10.11
N GLU A 237 20.13 9.54 9.63
CA GLU A 237 21.24 8.81 10.23
C GLU A 237 22.46 8.85 9.35
N ASN A 238 23.60 9.19 9.95
CA ASN A 238 24.89 9.07 9.27
C ASN A 238 25.30 7.60 9.18
N PHE A 239 25.82 7.22 8.01
CA PHE A 239 26.43 5.93 7.78
C PHE A 239 27.73 6.10 7.02
N TRP A 240 28.60 5.11 7.15
CA TRP A 240 29.89 5.06 6.51
C TRP A 240 30.04 3.79 5.68
N TYR A 241 30.73 3.88 4.56
CA TYR A 241 31.03 2.75 3.71
C TYR A 241 32.41 2.92 3.09
N ILE A 242 33.07 1.79 2.82
CA ILE A 242 34.36 1.77 2.15
C ILE A 242 34.11 1.70 0.64
N GLN A 243 34.59 2.70 -0.09
CA GLN A 243 34.53 2.76 -1.54
C GLN A 243 35.90 2.40 -2.11
N VAL A 244 35.94 1.43 -3.01
CA VAL A 244 37.19 1.00 -3.66
C VAL A 244 37.10 1.31 -5.15
N LEU A 245 38.05 2.10 -5.65
CA LEU A 245 38.15 2.48 -7.05
C LEU A 245 39.29 1.73 -7.73
N TYR A 246 39.01 1.18 -8.91
CA TYR A 246 40.01 0.61 -9.80
C TYR A 246 40.14 1.47 -11.05
N ARG A 247 41.37 1.64 -11.55
CA ARG A 247 41.65 2.32 -12.81
C ARG A 247 42.77 1.62 -13.55
N ASP A 248 42.54 1.36 -14.83
CA ASP A 248 43.50 0.82 -15.78
C ASP A 248 43.35 1.55 -17.13
N GLY A 249 44.27 2.49 -17.39
CA GLY A 249 44.17 3.44 -18.51
C GLY A 249 42.83 4.21 -18.49
N PRO A 250 42.05 4.20 -19.60
CA PRO A 250 40.74 4.86 -19.65
C PRO A 250 39.62 4.08 -18.94
N LYS A 251 39.86 2.82 -18.54
CA LYS A 251 38.84 1.99 -17.90
C LYS A 251 38.88 2.19 -16.39
N ALA A 252 37.72 2.42 -15.79
CA ALA A 252 37.58 2.52 -14.34
C ALA A 252 36.36 1.72 -13.88
N CYS A 253 36.41 1.19 -12.68
CA CYS A 253 35.23 0.61 -12.04
C CYS A 253 35.27 0.82 -10.53
N GLU A 254 34.08 0.75 -9.93
CA GLU A 254 33.90 0.89 -8.49
C GLU A 254 33.47 -0.46 -7.90
N PHE A 255 34.13 -0.86 -6.82
CA PHE A 255 33.79 -2.05 -6.06
C PHE A 255 32.97 -1.67 -4.82
N GLN A 256 31.78 -2.22 -4.73
CA GLN A 256 30.87 -2.03 -3.60
C GLN A 256 31.22 -2.96 -2.45
N TRP A 257 31.36 -2.41 -1.26
CA TRP A 257 31.67 -3.16 -0.05
C TRP A 257 30.56 -4.16 0.31
N HIS A 258 30.92 -5.40 0.67
CA HIS A 258 29.95 -6.47 0.97
C HIS A 258 29.10 -6.15 2.20
N ARG A 259 29.63 -5.42 3.17
CA ARG A 259 28.87 -4.94 4.35
C ARG A 259 27.89 -3.82 4.00
N LYS A 260 27.92 -3.30 2.77
CA LYS A 260 27.17 -2.15 2.26
C LYS A 260 27.54 -0.87 2.98
N ARG A 261 27.10 -0.71 4.23
CA ARG A 261 27.30 0.47 5.08
C ARG A 261 27.21 0.11 6.56
N LEU A 262 27.89 0.87 7.41
CA LEU A 262 27.82 0.79 8.87
C LEU A 262 27.38 2.14 9.45
N TYR A 263 26.69 2.10 10.59
CA TYR A 263 26.24 3.30 11.31
C TYR A 263 27.16 3.69 12.46
N ASP A 264 28.32 3.03 12.56
CA ASP A 264 29.33 3.33 13.56
C ASP A 264 30.62 3.76 12.86
N GLN A 265 30.97 5.04 13.02
CA GLN A 265 32.15 5.61 12.38
C GLN A 265 33.44 4.92 12.84
N ALA A 266 33.56 4.58 14.13
CA ALA A 266 34.78 4.01 14.67
C ALA A 266 35.00 2.60 14.10
N VAL A 267 33.95 1.79 14.02
CA VAL A 267 34.03 0.46 13.40
C VAL A 267 34.35 0.57 11.90
N ALA A 268 33.68 1.48 11.18
CA ALA A 268 33.93 1.66 9.76
C ALA A 268 35.36 2.17 9.48
N ALA A 269 35.87 3.08 10.32
CA ALA A 269 37.24 3.55 10.27
C ALA A 269 38.25 2.43 10.59
N MET A 270 38.01 1.61 11.61
CA MET A 270 38.89 0.47 11.91
C MET A 270 38.98 -0.51 10.72
N LEU A 271 37.86 -0.85 10.10
CA LEU A 271 37.84 -1.73 8.92
C LEU A 271 38.51 -1.07 7.70
N HIS A 272 38.36 0.25 7.54
CA HIS A 272 39.07 1.01 6.52
C HIS A 272 40.58 1.01 6.73
N GLU A 273 41.05 1.23 7.97
CA GLU A 273 42.48 1.17 8.32
C GLU A 273 43.07 -0.23 8.07
N LEU A 274 42.30 -1.31 8.29
CA LEU A 274 42.74 -2.66 7.90
C LEU A 274 42.95 -2.78 6.38
N CYS A 275 42.04 -2.22 5.58
CA CYS A 275 42.19 -2.17 4.13
C CYS A 275 43.38 -1.30 3.70
N ILE A 276 43.67 -0.20 4.40
CA ILE A 276 44.83 0.66 4.11
C ILE A 276 46.15 -0.01 4.51
N ALA A 277 46.17 -0.76 5.61
CA ALA A 277 47.34 -1.49 6.08
C ALA A 277 47.71 -2.65 5.15
N ALA A 278 46.72 -3.27 4.50
CA ALA A 278 46.90 -4.34 3.51
C ALA A 278 46.13 -4.02 2.21
N PRO A 279 46.59 -3.03 1.42
CA PRO A 279 45.81 -2.44 0.33
C PRO A 279 45.85 -3.25 -0.97
N LEU A 280 46.66 -4.30 -1.05
CA LEU A 280 46.75 -5.16 -2.22
C LEU A 280 45.43 -5.95 -2.37
N ALA A 281 44.66 -5.61 -3.39
CA ALA A 281 43.42 -6.31 -3.71
C ALA A 281 43.72 -7.64 -4.39
N THR A 282 43.07 -8.71 -3.93
CA THR A 282 43.12 -10.03 -4.56
C THR A 282 41.76 -10.38 -5.14
N VAL A 283 41.70 -10.70 -6.44
CA VAL A 283 40.49 -11.19 -7.09
C VAL A 283 40.21 -12.62 -6.62
N THR A 284 39.21 -12.78 -5.77
CA THR A 284 38.84 -14.08 -5.19
C THR A 284 37.91 -14.87 -6.09
N ALA A 285 37.05 -14.18 -6.86
CA ALA A 285 36.15 -14.81 -7.83
C ALA A 285 35.81 -13.88 -9.00
N VAL A 286 35.63 -14.48 -10.18
CA VAL A 286 35.05 -13.84 -11.37
C VAL A 286 33.90 -14.73 -11.83
N GLU A 287 32.67 -14.26 -11.64
CA GLU A 287 31.45 -15.01 -11.93
C GLU A 287 30.76 -14.43 -13.17
N GLY A 288 30.31 -15.30 -14.07
CA GLY A 288 29.49 -14.93 -15.23
C GLY A 288 28.11 -15.58 -15.14
N ALA A 289 27.05 -14.80 -15.37
CA ALA A 289 25.68 -15.30 -15.38
C ALA A 289 24.90 -14.70 -16.55
N ARG A 290 24.20 -15.56 -17.31
CA ARG A 290 23.18 -15.11 -18.26
C ARG A 290 22.07 -14.40 -17.49
N LYS A 291 21.71 -13.21 -17.97
CA LYS A 291 20.55 -12.45 -17.48
C LYS A 291 19.60 -12.21 -18.63
N THR A 292 18.33 -12.32 -18.30
CA THR A 292 17.25 -12.00 -19.21
C THR A 292 16.45 -10.87 -18.59
N ARG A 293 16.15 -9.85 -19.39
CA ARG A 293 15.13 -8.86 -19.06
C ARG A 293 13.88 -9.17 -19.85
N TRP A 294 12.80 -9.47 -19.12
CA TRP A 294 11.57 -9.87 -19.76
C TRP A 294 10.91 -8.71 -20.51
N ALA A 295 10.37 -9.04 -21.68
CA ALA A 295 9.40 -8.21 -22.37
C ALA A 295 8.19 -7.94 -21.44
N PRO A 296 7.51 -6.79 -21.60
CA PRO A 296 6.33 -6.50 -20.79
C PRO A 296 5.21 -7.51 -21.06
N VAL A 297 4.41 -7.82 -20.03
CA VAL A 297 3.14 -8.53 -20.19
C VAL A 297 2.12 -7.62 -20.90
N PRO A 298 1.07 -8.18 -21.53
CA PRO A 298 -0.01 -7.39 -22.12
C PRO A 298 -0.60 -6.33 -21.17
N LEU A 299 -1.07 -5.23 -21.75
CA LEU A 299 -1.39 -4.01 -21.00
C LEU A 299 -2.81 -4.07 -20.40
N SER A 300 -2.92 -4.05 -19.08
CA SER A 300 -4.19 -3.80 -18.36
C SER A 300 -4.39 -2.31 -18.08
N THR A 301 -5.58 -1.92 -17.60
CA THR A 301 -5.88 -0.52 -17.25
C THR A 301 -4.95 0.04 -16.19
N LEU A 302 -4.67 -0.71 -15.12
CA LEU A 302 -3.78 -0.27 -14.05
C LEU A 302 -2.34 -0.11 -14.54
N GLU A 303 -1.84 -1.03 -15.36
CA GLU A 303 -0.50 -0.90 -15.96
C GLU A 303 -0.43 0.26 -16.95
N MET A 304 -1.48 0.52 -17.73
CA MET A 304 -1.60 1.69 -18.60
C MET A 304 -1.50 2.99 -17.80
N GLN A 305 -2.26 3.12 -16.71
CA GLN A 305 -2.22 4.32 -15.86
C GLN A 305 -0.87 4.48 -15.15
N LYS A 306 -0.32 3.42 -14.53
CA LYS A 306 1.00 3.44 -13.86
C LYS A 306 2.12 3.86 -14.82
N ARG A 307 2.19 3.23 -15.99
CA ARG A 307 3.26 3.49 -16.97
C ARG A 307 3.04 4.78 -17.74
N GLY A 308 1.81 5.13 -18.09
CA GLY A 308 1.49 6.41 -18.71
C GLY A 308 1.85 7.58 -17.80
N SER A 309 1.53 7.50 -16.51
CA SER A 309 1.94 8.49 -15.52
C SER A 309 3.47 8.59 -15.40
N GLN A 310 4.16 7.44 -15.36
CA GLN A 310 5.62 7.40 -15.24
C GLN A 310 6.35 7.92 -16.49
N TYR A 311 5.94 7.48 -17.68
CA TYR A 311 6.67 7.71 -18.93
C TYR A 311 6.19 8.92 -19.70
N LEU A 312 4.89 9.21 -19.66
CA LEU A 312 4.28 10.33 -20.40
C LEU A 312 4.01 11.54 -19.49
N ARG A 313 4.18 11.41 -18.17
CA ARG A 313 3.83 12.44 -17.19
C ARG A 313 2.36 12.88 -17.31
N MET A 314 1.50 11.93 -17.66
CA MET A 314 0.07 12.18 -17.87
C MET A 314 -0.74 11.68 -16.66
N PRO A 315 -1.64 12.50 -16.10
CA PRO A 315 -2.56 12.08 -15.03
C PRO A 315 -3.43 10.88 -15.43
N GLY A 316 -3.81 10.05 -14.46
CA GLY A 316 -4.65 8.87 -14.66
C GLY A 316 -6.00 9.19 -15.31
N GLU A 317 -6.70 10.24 -14.84
CA GLU A 317 -7.96 10.72 -15.45
C GLU A 317 -7.78 11.04 -16.93
N ARG A 318 -6.71 11.77 -17.26
CA ARG A 318 -6.40 12.19 -18.62
C ARG A 318 -6.06 11.01 -19.52
N ILE A 319 -5.32 10.03 -19.01
CA ILE A 319 -5.03 8.77 -19.69
C ILE A 319 -6.33 8.03 -20.01
N MET A 320 -7.21 7.87 -19.02
CA MET A 320 -8.48 7.15 -19.20
C MET A 320 -9.38 7.85 -20.21
N ARG A 321 -9.52 9.18 -20.12
CA ARG A 321 -10.31 9.98 -21.07
C ARG A 321 -9.81 9.82 -22.50
N HIS A 322 -8.50 9.98 -22.72
CA HIS A 322 -7.90 9.85 -24.05
C HIS A 322 -7.99 8.43 -24.59
N ALA A 323 -7.78 7.41 -23.75
CA ALA A 323 -7.94 6.01 -24.14
C ALA A 323 -9.39 5.69 -24.54
N GLU A 324 -10.37 6.21 -23.81
CA GLU A 324 -11.79 6.03 -24.10
C GLU A 324 -12.18 6.71 -25.42
N GLU A 325 -11.68 7.91 -25.68
CA GLU A 325 -11.89 8.60 -26.96
C GLU A 325 -11.26 7.84 -28.15
N LEU A 326 -10.08 7.24 -27.96
CA LEU A 326 -9.42 6.41 -28.97
C LEU A 326 -10.18 5.10 -29.22
N TYR A 327 -10.73 4.48 -28.17
CA TYR A 327 -11.61 3.31 -28.29
C TYR A 327 -12.90 3.65 -29.04
N GLN A 328 -13.57 4.76 -28.69
CA GLN A 328 -14.81 5.21 -29.36
C GLN A 328 -14.61 5.50 -30.87
N GLN A 329 -13.38 5.82 -31.28
CA GLN A 329 -12.98 6.03 -32.68
C GLN A 329 -12.48 4.73 -33.36
N GLY A 330 -12.43 3.62 -32.63
CA GLY A 330 -12.01 2.30 -33.10
C GLY A 330 -10.51 2.17 -33.33
N PHE A 331 -9.67 2.93 -32.61
CA PHE A 331 -8.21 2.82 -32.67
C PHE A 331 -7.63 1.85 -31.64
N LEU A 332 -8.31 1.67 -30.51
CA LEU A 332 -7.91 0.79 -29.41
C LEU A 332 -9.02 -0.22 -29.10
N SER A 333 -8.63 -1.34 -28.50
CA SER A 333 -9.57 -2.15 -27.71
C SER A 333 -10.07 -1.39 -26.48
N TYR A 334 -11.11 -1.92 -25.84
CA TYR A 334 -11.72 -1.30 -24.69
C TYR A 334 -10.73 -1.07 -23.54
N PRO A 335 -10.59 0.17 -23.00
CA PRO A 335 -9.48 0.53 -22.13
C PRO A 335 -9.73 0.32 -20.63
N ARG A 336 -10.89 -0.25 -20.24
CA ARG A 336 -11.23 -0.63 -18.87
C ARG A 336 -11.26 -2.15 -18.74
N THR A 337 -10.09 -2.75 -18.52
CA THR A 337 -9.89 -4.21 -18.41
C THR A 337 -8.82 -4.52 -17.37
N GLU A 338 -9.05 -5.59 -16.62
CA GLU A 338 -8.06 -6.17 -15.71
C GLU A 338 -7.22 -7.26 -16.39
N THR A 339 -7.58 -7.63 -17.62
CA THR A 339 -6.94 -8.70 -18.38
C THR A 339 -5.55 -8.29 -18.87
N ASP A 340 -4.55 -9.13 -18.55
CA ASP A 340 -3.16 -8.98 -18.96
C ASP A 340 -2.64 -10.22 -19.73
N GLN A 341 -3.55 -10.91 -20.43
CA GLN A 341 -3.26 -12.06 -21.27
C GLN A 341 -4.13 -12.08 -22.53
N PHE A 342 -3.57 -12.52 -23.66
CA PHE A 342 -4.35 -12.75 -24.89
C PHE A 342 -4.77 -14.22 -25.00
N ASP A 343 -5.98 -14.45 -25.51
CA ASP A 343 -6.45 -15.77 -25.91
C ASP A 343 -5.62 -16.35 -27.06
N GLN A 344 -5.39 -17.66 -27.09
CA GLN A 344 -4.49 -18.29 -28.08
C GLN A 344 -4.91 -18.08 -29.54
N ASN A 345 -6.20 -17.83 -29.78
CA ASN A 345 -6.76 -17.64 -31.13
C ASN A 345 -6.81 -16.16 -31.55
N TYR A 346 -6.26 -15.26 -30.75
CA TYR A 346 -6.29 -13.82 -31.03
C TYR A 346 -5.32 -13.48 -32.18
N ASP A 347 -5.78 -12.72 -33.17
CA ASP A 347 -4.99 -12.38 -34.38
C ASP A 347 -3.97 -11.26 -34.11
N LEU A 348 -2.93 -11.59 -33.33
CA LEU A 348 -1.85 -10.65 -33.03
C LEU A 348 -1.05 -10.26 -34.27
N ARG A 349 -0.93 -11.15 -35.26
CA ARG A 349 -0.15 -10.87 -36.48
C ARG A 349 -0.84 -9.84 -37.37
N GLY A 350 -2.16 -9.96 -37.58
CA GLY A 350 -2.93 -8.93 -38.29
C GLY A 350 -2.87 -7.57 -37.58
N MET A 351 -2.85 -7.55 -36.25
CA MET A 351 -2.70 -6.31 -35.48
C MET A 351 -1.30 -5.70 -35.62
N ILE A 352 -0.24 -6.51 -35.65
CA ILE A 352 1.13 -6.04 -35.93
C ILE A 352 1.21 -5.50 -37.36
N GLU A 353 0.59 -6.16 -38.33
CA GLU A 353 0.54 -5.74 -39.74
C GLU A 353 -0.13 -4.37 -39.88
N ALA A 354 -1.23 -4.13 -39.15
CA ALA A 354 -1.88 -2.83 -39.11
C ALA A 354 -0.98 -1.69 -38.58
N GLN A 355 0.10 -2.02 -37.86
CA GLN A 355 1.11 -1.06 -37.37
C GLN A 355 2.40 -1.03 -38.18
N ALA A 356 2.53 -1.90 -39.20
CA ALA A 356 3.72 -2.01 -40.05
C ALA A 356 3.71 -0.99 -41.22
N GLY A 357 2.55 -0.40 -41.52
CA GLY A 357 2.38 0.66 -42.53
C GLY A 357 2.39 2.08 -41.96
N GLY A 358 2.49 3.08 -42.84
CA GLY A 358 2.23 4.50 -42.49
C GLY A 358 3.42 5.32 -42.00
N GLY A 359 4.65 4.80 -42.00
CA GLY A 359 5.86 5.59 -41.74
C GLY A 359 6.07 6.02 -40.28
N ALA A 360 5.31 5.45 -39.33
CA ALA A 360 5.49 5.71 -37.91
C ALA A 360 6.87 5.22 -37.41
N PRO A 361 7.43 5.81 -36.33
CA PRO A 361 8.78 5.47 -35.84
C PRO A 361 9.00 4.01 -35.40
N TRP A 362 7.96 3.20 -35.25
CA TRP A 362 8.02 1.78 -34.90
C TRP A 362 7.75 0.84 -36.08
N SER A 363 7.37 1.36 -37.26
CA SER A 363 6.92 0.56 -38.40
C SER A 363 7.96 -0.47 -38.85
N ALA A 364 9.23 -0.06 -38.91
CA ALA A 364 10.34 -0.95 -39.26
C ALA A 364 10.50 -2.13 -38.29
N TYR A 365 10.23 -1.92 -37.00
CA TYR A 365 10.26 -2.99 -36.01
C TYR A 365 9.05 -3.92 -36.14
N ALA A 366 7.86 -3.38 -36.41
CA ALA A 366 6.67 -4.17 -36.68
C ALA A 366 6.84 -5.07 -37.92
N GLN A 367 7.45 -4.55 -39.00
CA GLN A 367 7.80 -5.35 -40.19
C GLN A 367 8.77 -6.48 -39.85
N ARG A 368 9.82 -6.19 -39.07
CA ARG A 368 10.76 -7.22 -38.60
C ARG A 368 10.08 -8.26 -37.72
N LEU A 369 9.13 -7.89 -36.86
CA LEU A 369 8.36 -8.86 -36.07
C LEU A 369 7.61 -9.87 -36.95
N LEU A 370 7.06 -9.42 -38.08
CA LEU A 370 6.33 -10.30 -39.01
C LEU A 370 7.24 -11.17 -39.87
N ALA A 371 8.44 -10.67 -40.18
CA ALA A 371 9.44 -11.33 -41.01
C ALA A 371 9.92 -12.67 -40.38
N PRO A 372 9.66 -13.84 -40.99
CA PRO A 372 10.02 -15.14 -40.42
C PRO A 372 11.52 -15.29 -40.11
N GLU A 373 12.38 -14.68 -40.92
CA GLU A 373 13.84 -14.71 -40.79
C GLU A 373 14.35 -13.97 -39.55
N SER A 374 13.58 -13.02 -39.00
CA SER A 374 13.99 -12.28 -37.80
C SER A 374 13.88 -13.12 -36.53
N GLN A 375 12.99 -14.12 -36.54
CA GLN A 375 12.59 -14.89 -35.37
C GLN A 375 12.24 -14.02 -34.14
N LEU A 376 11.85 -12.75 -34.30
CA LEU A 376 11.59 -11.84 -33.19
C LEU A 376 10.23 -12.04 -32.54
N PHE A 377 9.23 -12.46 -33.33
CA PHE A 377 7.88 -12.66 -32.83
C PHE A 377 7.84 -13.80 -31.83
N ARG A 378 7.17 -13.54 -30.72
CA ARG A 378 6.88 -14.50 -29.67
C ARG A 378 5.49 -14.21 -29.15
N TRP A 379 4.73 -15.27 -28.86
CA TRP A 379 3.46 -15.11 -28.15
C TRP A 379 3.69 -14.42 -26.79
N PRO A 380 2.93 -13.35 -26.45
CA PRO A 380 3.09 -12.63 -25.19
C PRO A 380 2.98 -13.54 -23.97
N LYS A 381 3.79 -13.26 -22.94
CA LYS A 381 3.66 -13.96 -21.64
C LYS A 381 2.39 -13.47 -20.93
N PRO A 382 1.57 -14.37 -20.35
CA PRO A 382 0.43 -13.94 -19.55
C PRO A 382 0.91 -13.28 -18.25
N GLY A 383 0.24 -12.22 -17.81
CA GLY A 383 0.48 -11.60 -16.49
C GLY A 383 -0.25 -12.30 -15.34
N GLY A 384 -1.30 -13.08 -15.66
CA GLY A 384 -2.01 -13.95 -14.72
C GLY A 384 -3.40 -13.46 -14.32
N HIS A 385 -3.87 -12.36 -14.91
CA HIS A 385 -5.19 -11.76 -14.64
C HIS A 385 -6.06 -11.77 -15.90
N ASP A 386 -7.35 -12.08 -15.71
CA ASP A 386 -8.31 -12.22 -16.78
C ASP A 386 -9.72 -11.95 -16.26
N ASP A 387 -10.33 -10.86 -16.71
CA ASP A 387 -11.69 -10.45 -16.35
C ASP A 387 -12.78 -11.23 -17.09
N LYS A 388 -12.40 -12.09 -18.05
CA LYS A 388 -13.29 -12.89 -18.91
C LYS A 388 -14.27 -12.06 -19.74
N ALA A 389 -14.05 -10.75 -19.86
CA ALA A 389 -14.89 -9.81 -20.58
C ALA A 389 -14.15 -9.16 -21.75
N HIS A 390 -12.91 -8.73 -21.51
CA HIS A 390 -12.11 -7.95 -22.45
C HIS A 390 -10.71 -8.54 -22.63
N PRO A 391 -10.16 -8.47 -23.86
CA PRO A 391 -8.73 -8.68 -24.09
C PRO A 391 -7.92 -7.50 -23.51
N PRO A 392 -6.59 -7.64 -23.38
CA PRO A 392 -5.71 -6.55 -22.99
C PRO A 392 -5.86 -5.32 -23.87
N ILE A 393 -5.39 -4.16 -23.41
CA ILE A 393 -5.40 -2.91 -24.17
C ILE A 393 -4.38 -2.98 -25.31
N HIS A 394 -4.84 -2.90 -26.57
CA HIS A 394 -3.98 -3.03 -27.76
C HIS A 394 -4.47 -2.16 -28.93
N PRO A 395 -3.57 -1.80 -29.87
CA PRO A 395 -3.95 -1.03 -31.05
C PRO A 395 -4.66 -1.91 -32.09
N LEU A 396 -5.68 -1.34 -32.73
CA LEU A 396 -6.46 -2.00 -33.78
C LEU A 396 -6.11 -1.49 -35.19
N LYS A 397 -5.82 -0.19 -35.32
CA LYS A 397 -5.43 0.48 -36.57
C LYS A 397 -4.60 1.72 -36.26
N HIS A 398 -3.88 2.24 -37.24
CA HIS A 398 -3.07 3.45 -37.07
C HIS A 398 -3.93 4.68 -36.72
N TYR A 399 -3.51 5.45 -35.71
CA TYR A 399 -4.12 6.74 -35.38
C TYR A 399 -3.49 7.86 -36.23
N PRO A 400 -4.27 8.61 -37.05
CA PRO A 400 -3.73 9.60 -37.98
C PRO A 400 -3.18 10.87 -37.32
N GLY A 401 -3.31 11.01 -36.00
CA GLY A 401 -2.85 12.17 -35.24
C GLY A 401 -3.89 13.29 -35.12
N GLY A 402 -3.43 14.45 -34.66
CA GLY A 402 -4.19 15.70 -34.48
C GLY A 402 -4.27 16.19 -33.04
N ASP A 403 -4.01 15.32 -32.07
CA ASP A 403 -3.94 15.63 -30.64
C ASP A 403 -2.66 15.02 -30.06
N ARG A 404 -1.73 15.89 -29.65
CA ARG A 404 -0.38 15.48 -29.22
C ARG A 404 -0.39 14.53 -28.02
N GLU A 405 -1.34 14.69 -27.10
CA GLU A 405 -1.43 13.82 -25.93
C GLU A 405 -2.00 12.45 -26.30
N LYS A 406 -3.03 12.41 -27.16
CA LYS A 406 -3.55 11.15 -27.72
C LYS A 406 -2.51 10.42 -28.55
N GLU A 407 -1.74 11.15 -29.36
CA GLU A 407 -0.61 10.59 -30.11
C GLU A 407 0.43 9.96 -29.18
N ALA A 408 0.80 10.64 -28.10
CA ALA A 408 1.76 10.13 -27.12
C ALA A 408 1.24 8.88 -26.40
N LEU A 409 -0.03 8.86 -26.01
CA LEU A 409 -0.67 7.70 -25.38
C LEU A 409 -0.79 6.53 -26.36
N PHE A 410 -1.24 6.78 -27.59
CA PHE A 410 -1.36 5.77 -28.64
C PHE A 410 0.01 5.18 -29.00
N GLU A 411 1.05 6.02 -29.19
CA GLU A 411 2.43 5.56 -29.41
C GLU A 411 2.91 4.65 -28.26
N PHE A 412 2.64 5.02 -27.00
CA PHE A 412 2.99 4.20 -25.85
C PHE A 412 2.31 2.83 -25.92
N ILE A 413 1.00 2.78 -26.19
CA ILE A 413 0.23 1.54 -26.28
C ILE A 413 0.74 0.67 -27.43
N VAL A 414 1.00 1.25 -28.61
CA VAL A 414 1.55 0.50 -29.76
C VAL A 414 2.92 -0.07 -29.44
N ARG A 415 3.85 0.74 -28.91
CA ARG A 415 5.18 0.26 -28.55
C ARG A 415 5.13 -0.82 -27.47
N HIS A 416 4.22 -0.70 -26.51
CA HIS A 416 4.02 -1.72 -25.49
C HIS A 416 3.52 -3.03 -26.09
N PHE A 417 2.52 -2.97 -26.98
CA PHE A 417 2.01 -4.13 -27.71
C PHE A 417 3.08 -4.81 -28.58
N LEU A 418 3.85 -4.04 -29.37
CA LEU A 418 4.94 -4.61 -30.16
C LEU A 418 6.03 -5.23 -29.28
N ALA A 419 6.30 -4.64 -28.12
CA ALA A 419 7.24 -5.17 -27.15
C ALA A 419 6.76 -6.49 -26.53
N CYS A 420 5.48 -6.61 -26.16
CA CYS A 420 4.94 -7.84 -25.58
C CYS A 420 4.94 -9.01 -26.57
N CYS A 421 4.79 -8.73 -27.86
CA CYS A 421 4.89 -9.70 -28.96
C CYS A 421 6.33 -10.02 -29.37
N SER A 422 7.34 -9.51 -28.66
CA SER A 422 8.75 -9.67 -29.00
C SER A 422 9.50 -10.59 -28.02
N LYS A 423 10.70 -11.02 -28.42
CA LYS A 423 11.65 -11.72 -27.57
C LYS A 423 12.08 -10.86 -26.38
N ASP A 424 12.39 -11.55 -25.27
CA ASP A 424 13.02 -10.94 -24.11
C ASP A 424 14.42 -10.41 -24.49
N ALA A 425 14.91 -9.39 -23.77
CA ALA A 425 16.28 -8.93 -23.98
C ALA A 425 17.25 -9.84 -23.22
N GLU A 426 18.39 -10.17 -23.83
CA GLU A 426 19.40 -11.07 -23.27
C GLU A 426 20.72 -10.33 -23.00
N GLY A 427 21.41 -10.73 -21.93
CA GLY A 427 22.68 -10.14 -21.53
C GLY A 427 23.53 -11.07 -20.66
N GLN A 428 24.77 -10.66 -20.46
CA GLN A 428 25.74 -11.34 -19.59
C GLN A 428 26.10 -10.42 -18.43
N GLU A 429 25.79 -10.85 -17.21
CA GLU A 429 26.24 -10.20 -15.99
C GLU A 429 27.58 -10.81 -15.56
N THR A 430 28.58 -9.96 -15.34
CA THR A 430 29.88 -10.33 -14.78
C THR A 430 29.99 -9.73 -13.39
N ARG A 431 30.33 -10.54 -12.40
CA ARG A 431 30.58 -10.12 -11.01
C ARG A 431 32.02 -10.43 -10.64
N VAL A 432 32.76 -9.41 -10.23
CA VAL A 432 34.15 -9.54 -9.79
C VAL A 432 34.18 -9.30 -8.30
N ILE A 433 34.68 -10.28 -7.55
CA ILE A 433 34.80 -10.22 -6.10
C ILE A 433 36.27 -10.10 -5.75
N ILE A 434 36.58 -9.11 -4.91
CA ILE A 434 37.94 -8.87 -4.41
C ILE A 434 37.97 -8.91 -2.89
N ASP A 435 39.11 -9.30 -2.35
CA ASP A 435 39.47 -9.17 -0.93
C ASP A 435 40.56 -8.11 -0.77
N ILE A 436 40.39 -7.22 0.21
CA ILE A 436 41.41 -6.25 0.65
C ILE A 436 41.43 -6.28 2.17
N GLY A 437 42.55 -6.65 2.77
CA GLY A 437 42.69 -6.67 4.23
C GLY A 437 41.67 -7.54 4.98
N GLY A 438 41.15 -8.60 4.34
CA GLY A 438 40.10 -9.47 4.90
C GLY A 438 38.67 -8.96 4.71
N GLU A 439 38.47 -7.84 3.99
CA GLU A 439 37.16 -7.29 3.66
C GLU A 439 36.82 -7.53 2.17
N GLY A 440 35.59 -7.99 1.92
CA GLY A 440 35.10 -8.31 0.59
C GLY A 440 34.43 -7.14 -0.13
N PHE A 441 34.69 -7.00 -1.43
CA PHE A 441 34.06 -6.02 -2.30
C PHE A 441 33.58 -6.65 -3.63
N THR A 442 32.55 -6.08 -4.27
CA THR A 442 32.01 -6.57 -5.55
C THR A 442 31.85 -5.45 -6.57
N ALA A 443 32.35 -5.66 -7.79
CA ALA A 443 31.96 -4.89 -8.97
C ALA A 443 31.05 -5.74 -9.85
N THR A 444 29.99 -5.16 -10.41
CA THR A 444 29.05 -5.86 -11.31
C THR A 444 28.94 -5.09 -12.63
N GLY A 445 29.10 -5.79 -13.74
CA GLY A 445 28.92 -5.26 -15.09
C GLY A 445 27.89 -6.06 -15.84
N LEU A 446 27.15 -5.41 -16.74
CA LEU A 446 26.13 -6.06 -17.57
C LEU A 446 26.34 -5.68 -19.03
N MET A 447 26.64 -6.68 -19.86
CA MET A 447 26.71 -6.54 -21.32
C MET A 447 25.42 -7.06 -21.94
N VAL A 448 24.65 -6.18 -22.59
CA VAL A 448 23.46 -6.58 -23.34
C VAL A 448 23.90 -7.22 -24.65
N THR A 449 23.59 -8.50 -24.85
CA THR A 449 23.94 -9.26 -26.06
C THR A 449 22.86 -9.15 -27.11
N GLU A 450 21.59 -9.13 -26.71
CA GLU A 450 20.44 -8.96 -27.60
C GLU A 450 19.47 -7.95 -27.00
N ARG A 451 19.19 -6.86 -27.73
CA ARG A 451 18.27 -5.81 -27.25
C ARG A 451 16.81 -6.22 -27.40
N ASN A 452 16.47 -6.94 -28.48
CA ASN A 452 15.12 -7.43 -28.77
C ASN A 452 14.05 -6.35 -28.48
N PHE A 453 13.07 -6.61 -27.62
CA PHE A 453 11.99 -5.65 -27.32
C PHE A 453 12.46 -4.24 -26.90
N LEU A 454 13.68 -4.09 -26.36
CA LEU A 454 14.24 -2.78 -25.98
C LEU A 454 14.56 -1.88 -27.18
N GLU A 455 14.56 -2.41 -28.41
CA GLU A 455 14.68 -1.60 -29.63
C GLU A 455 13.42 -0.79 -29.92
N VAL A 456 12.23 -1.35 -29.63
CA VAL A 456 10.94 -0.66 -29.83
C VAL A 456 10.45 0.04 -28.55
N TYR A 457 10.79 -0.50 -27.37
CA TYR A 457 10.31 -0.03 -26.08
C TYR A 457 11.27 0.96 -25.40
N ARG A 458 11.41 2.14 -25.98
CA ARG A 458 12.34 3.22 -25.54
C ARG A 458 12.17 3.71 -24.09
N TYR A 459 11.08 3.35 -23.43
CA TYR A 459 10.79 3.74 -22.04
C TYR A 459 11.63 2.96 -21.01
N GLN A 460 12.35 1.94 -21.47
CA GLN A 460 13.23 1.13 -20.66
C GLN A 460 14.65 1.11 -21.23
N SER A 461 15.63 1.38 -20.38
CA SER A 461 17.04 1.14 -20.66
C SER A 461 17.54 -0.06 -19.87
N TRP A 462 18.48 -0.80 -20.43
CA TRP A 462 19.13 -1.94 -19.79
C TRP A 462 20.61 -1.96 -20.17
N GLY A 463 21.47 -2.21 -19.18
CA GLY A 463 22.90 -1.91 -19.29
C GLY A 463 23.17 -0.41 -19.10
N GLY A 464 24.44 -0.03 -18.91
CA GLY A 464 24.81 1.37 -18.68
C GLY A 464 25.97 1.65 -17.73
N GLN A 465 26.76 0.64 -17.34
CA GLN A 465 28.09 0.88 -16.80
C GLN A 465 29.10 0.20 -17.72
N ASP A 466 30.18 0.92 -18.00
CA ASP A 466 31.32 0.53 -18.83
C ASP A 466 31.65 -0.94 -18.66
N SER A 467 31.99 -1.61 -19.76
CA SER A 467 32.50 -2.98 -19.72
C SER A 467 33.52 -3.07 -18.60
N LEU A 468 33.26 -3.93 -17.60
CA LEU A 468 34.22 -4.14 -16.52
C LEU A 468 35.58 -4.46 -17.17
N PRO A 469 36.69 -3.91 -16.63
CA PRO A 469 38.02 -4.38 -16.99
C PRO A 469 38.09 -5.91 -16.91
N VAL A 470 38.96 -6.52 -17.70
CA VAL A 470 39.14 -7.98 -17.64
C VAL A 470 39.94 -8.29 -16.38
N PHE A 471 39.33 -9.08 -15.49
CA PHE A 471 39.97 -9.59 -14.29
C PHE A 471 40.17 -11.10 -14.39
N GLN A 472 41.26 -11.61 -13.82
CA GLN A 472 41.50 -13.05 -13.68
C GLN A 472 41.41 -13.45 -12.20
N GLN A 473 40.88 -14.63 -11.91
CA GLN A 473 40.90 -15.14 -10.54
C GLN A 473 42.34 -15.32 -10.06
N GLY A 474 42.62 -14.89 -8.84
CA GLY A 474 43.97 -14.84 -8.28
C GLY A 474 44.81 -13.64 -8.72
N GLN A 475 44.31 -12.80 -9.64
CA GLN A 475 44.96 -11.54 -9.97
C GLN A 475 45.04 -10.63 -8.75
N THR A 476 46.20 -10.04 -8.52
CA THR A 476 46.39 -9.01 -7.50
C THR A 476 46.60 -7.65 -8.15
N PHE A 477 46.07 -6.59 -7.57
CA PHE A 477 46.28 -5.22 -8.04
C PHE A 477 46.23 -4.21 -6.89
N MET A 478 46.83 -3.04 -7.10
CA MET A 478 46.68 -1.90 -6.19
C MET A 478 45.45 -1.07 -6.60
N PRO A 479 44.46 -0.88 -5.72
CA PRO A 479 43.35 0.03 -5.99
C PRO A 479 43.83 1.45 -6.24
N ALA A 480 43.13 2.18 -7.09
CA ALA A 480 43.39 3.60 -7.34
C ALA A 480 42.99 4.48 -6.14
N ALA A 481 41.96 4.08 -5.39
CA ALA A 481 41.56 4.68 -4.13
C ALA A 481 40.83 3.68 -3.24
N ILE A 482 40.99 3.83 -1.92
CA ILE A 482 40.23 3.14 -0.88
C ILE A 482 39.73 4.23 0.07
N ASP A 483 38.51 4.70 -0.15
CA ASP A 483 37.96 5.86 0.55
C ASP A 483 36.92 5.43 1.58
N LEU A 484 37.02 5.94 2.81
CA LEU A 484 35.91 5.92 3.75
C LEU A 484 34.94 7.06 3.41
N LYS A 485 33.80 6.73 2.82
CA LYS A 485 32.76 7.71 2.48
C LYS A 485 31.72 7.79 3.59
N GLN A 486 31.22 9.00 3.83
CA GLN A 486 30.07 9.25 4.69
C GLN A 486 28.83 9.49 3.81
N GLY A 487 27.72 8.90 4.19
CA GLY A 487 26.40 9.19 3.66
C GLY A 487 25.41 9.44 4.79
N THR A 488 24.20 9.89 4.43
CA THR A 488 23.11 10.14 5.37
C THR A 488 21.83 9.53 4.82
N THR A 489 21.06 8.82 5.66
CA THR A 489 19.77 8.24 5.26
C THR A 489 18.80 9.34 4.85
N GLN A 490 18.09 9.11 3.75
CA GLN A 490 17.10 10.05 3.22
C GLN A 490 15.70 9.57 3.59
N PRO A 491 14.74 10.49 3.81
CA PRO A 491 13.35 10.12 3.99
C PRO A 491 12.81 9.40 2.74
N PRO A 492 11.72 8.62 2.87
CA PRO A 492 11.06 8.07 1.70
C PRO A 492 10.60 9.20 0.77
N PRO A 493 10.62 9.02 -0.56
CA PRO A 493 10.10 10.04 -1.47
C PRO A 493 8.58 10.19 -1.31
N ARG A 494 8.05 11.36 -1.65
CA ARG A 494 6.59 11.55 -1.78
C ARG A 494 6.02 10.54 -2.78
N LEU A 495 4.76 10.15 -2.58
CA LEU A 495 4.09 9.25 -3.53
C LEU A 495 3.93 9.96 -4.86
N THR A 496 4.43 9.36 -5.93
CA THR A 496 4.01 9.71 -7.29
C THR A 496 2.62 9.13 -7.56
N GLU A 497 1.92 9.59 -8.60
CA GLU A 497 0.64 8.99 -9.02
C GLU A 497 0.77 7.51 -9.35
N ARG A 498 1.89 7.09 -9.97
CA ARG A 498 2.23 5.68 -10.12
C ARG A 498 2.30 4.94 -8.78
N ASP A 499 2.96 5.52 -7.77
CA ASP A 499 3.11 4.89 -6.46
C ASP A 499 1.77 4.84 -5.69
N LEU A 500 0.93 5.87 -5.85
CA LEU A 500 -0.40 5.92 -5.25
C LEU A 500 -1.32 4.87 -5.88
N ILE A 501 -1.34 4.75 -7.22
CA ILE A 501 -2.06 3.69 -7.93
C ILE A 501 -1.58 2.30 -7.44
N ALA A 502 -0.26 2.09 -7.33
CA ALA A 502 0.30 0.82 -6.85
C ALA A 502 -0.11 0.50 -5.40
N LYS A 503 -0.17 1.49 -4.51
CA LYS A 503 -0.69 1.29 -3.15
C LYS A 503 -2.19 1.00 -3.14
N MET A 504 -3.00 1.67 -3.96
CA MET A 504 -4.43 1.40 -4.07
C MET A 504 -4.69 -0.03 -4.57
N GLU A 505 -3.92 -0.49 -5.56
CA GLU A 505 -3.92 -1.88 -6.06
C GLU A 505 -3.52 -2.88 -4.97
N GLU A 506 -2.43 -2.62 -4.22
CA GLU A 506 -1.98 -3.46 -3.10
C GLU A 506 -3.08 -3.68 -2.05
N TYR A 507 -3.89 -2.65 -1.79
CA TYR A 507 -4.99 -2.72 -0.83
C TYR A 507 -6.34 -3.17 -1.42
N GLY A 508 -6.42 -3.33 -2.75
CA GLY A 508 -7.65 -3.67 -3.45
C GLY A 508 -8.74 -2.60 -3.33
N ILE A 509 -8.37 -1.33 -3.39
CA ILE A 509 -9.32 -0.19 -3.42
C ILE A 509 -9.30 0.51 -4.78
N GLY A 510 -10.45 1.01 -5.22
CA GLY A 510 -10.58 1.62 -6.55
C GLY A 510 -10.58 0.60 -7.70
N THR A 511 -11.10 -0.62 -7.46
CA THR A 511 -11.28 -1.67 -8.47
C THR A 511 -12.25 -1.22 -9.58
N ASP A 512 -12.38 -2.00 -10.66
CA ASP A 512 -13.23 -1.66 -11.83
C ASP A 512 -12.82 -0.33 -12.50
N ALA A 513 -11.52 -0.10 -12.65
CA ALA A 513 -10.94 1.10 -13.29
C ALA A 513 -11.31 2.46 -12.62
N THR A 514 -11.72 2.47 -11.35
CA THR A 514 -12.13 3.69 -10.62
C THR A 514 -10.99 4.43 -9.91
N VAL A 515 -9.76 3.89 -9.91
CA VAL A 515 -8.58 4.51 -9.27
C VAL A 515 -8.38 5.97 -9.70
N ALA A 516 -8.43 6.25 -11.01
CA ALA A 516 -8.22 7.59 -11.55
C ALA A 516 -9.22 8.61 -10.98
N ASP A 517 -10.50 8.21 -10.86
CA ASP A 517 -11.56 9.08 -10.35
C ASP A 517 -11.36 9.40 -8.86
N HIS A 518 -10.96 8.41 -8.06
CA HIS A 518 -10.70 8.63 -6.64
C HIS A 518 -9.47 9.51 -6.37
N ILE A 519 -8.44 9.40 -7.21
CA ILE A 519 -7.26 10.27 -7.15
C ILE A 519 -7.65 11.70 -7.56
N GLN A 520 -8.38 11.85 -8.66
CA GLN A 520 -8.83 13.14 -9.17
C GLN A 520 -9.72 13.88 -8.16
N LYS A 521 -10.63 13.17 -7.48
CA LYS A 521 -11.45 13.73 -6.39
C LYS A 521 -10.63 14.34 -5.26
N GLN A 522 -9.42 13.85 -4.95
CA GLN A 522 -8.57 14.48 -3.92
C GLN A 522 -8.13 15.88 -4.30
N LEU A 523 -7.84 16.08 -5.59
CA LEU A 523 -7.39 17.34 -6.15
C LEU A 523 -8.56 18.33 -6.23
N GLU A 524 -9.71 17.87 -6.74
CA GLU A 524 -10.93 18.67 -6.86
C GLU A 524 -11.46 19.17 -5.52
N ARG A 525 -11.31 18.37 -4.46
CA ARG A 525 -11.73 18.72 -3.10
C ARG A 525 -10.69 19.52 -2.32
N GLY A 526 -9.51 19.79 -2.90
CA GLY A 526 -8.45 20.53 -2.24
C GLY A 526 -7.83 19.82 -1.04
N TYR A 527 -7.89 18.48 -0.97
CA TYR A 527 -7.30 17.69 0.12
C TYR A 527 -5.85 17.30 -0.15
N ALA A 528 -5.48 17.23 -1.43
CA ALA A 528 -4.11 17.04 -1.84
C ALA A 528 -3.79 17.97 -3.02
N ILE A 529 -2.51 18.26 -3.18
CA ILE A 529 -1.96 18.89 -4.37
C ILE A 529 -1.05 17.88 -5.07
N LYS A 530 -1.04 17.94 -6.40
CA LYS A 530 -0.14 17.16 -7.25
C LYS A 530 0.78 18.11 -8.00
N ASP A 531 2.08 17.92 -7.86
CA ASP A 531 3.06 18.60 -8.71
C ASP A 531 3.05 17.96 -10.11
N GLU A 532 2.68 18.71 -11.14
CA GLU A 532 2.51 18.16 -12.49
C GLU A 532 3.83 17.69 -13.13
N ALA A 533 4.97 18.28 -12.75
CA ALA A 533 6.26 17.92 -13.33
C ALA A 533 6.79 16.57 -12.80
N SER A 534 6.70 16.37 -11.49
CA SER A 534 7.17 15.16 -10.80
C SER A 534 6.08 14.10 -10.60
N MET A 535 4.81 14.46 -10.78
CA MET A 535 3.62 13.67 -10.47
C MET A 535 3.50 13.31 -8.99
N GLN A 536 4.15 14.06 -8.09
CA GLN A 536 4.18 13.79 -6.66
C GLN A 536 3.03 14.47 -5.91
N PHE A 537 2.46 13.76 -4.93
CA PHE A 537 1.40 14.26 -4.07
C PHE A 537 1.92 14.85 -2.77
N SER A 538 1.22 15.88 -2.31
CA SER A 538 1.36 16.45 -0.97
C SER A 538 -0.03 16.68 -0.38
N PRO A 539 -0.27 16.36 0.90
CA PRO A 539 -1.54 16.73 1.52
C PRO A 539 -1.59 18.25 1.70
N THR A 540 -2.80 18.82 1.62
CA THR A 540 -3.05 20.19 2.07
C THR A 540 -3.23 20.19 3.59
N PRO A 541 -3.13 21.36 4.26
CA PRO A 541 -3.44 21.46 5.70
C PRO A 541 -4.83 20.90 6.03
N LEU A 542 -5.82 21.16 5.18
CA LEU A 542 -7.17 20.61 5.34
C LEU A 542 -7.18 19.08 5.23
N GLY A 543 -6.54 18.51 4.20
CA GLY A 543 -6.47 17.06 4.03
C GLY A 543 -5.78 16.36 5.19
N GLU A 544 -4.68 16.94 5.68
CA GLU A 544 -3.96 16.45 6.86
C GLU A 544 -4.80 16.55 8.14
N ALA A 545 -5.49 17.68 8.35
CA ALA A 545 -6.34 17.88 9.53
C ALA A 545 -7.47 16.86 9.62
N LEU A 546 -8.14 16.58 8.49
CA LEU A 546 -9.22 15.60 8.43
C LEU A 546 -8.70 14.19 8.77
N ILE A 547 -7.59 13.75 8.18
CA ILE A 547 -7.02 12.42 8.48
C ILE A 547 -6.51 12.35 9.94
N SER A 548 -5.85 13.42 10.42
CA SER A 548 -5.37 13.51 11.81
C SER A 548 -6.51 13.37 12.82
N ALA A 549 -7.65 14.03 12.56
CA ALA A 549 -8.83 13.97 13.43
C ALA A 549 -9.37 12.55 13.59
N TYR A 550 -9.70 11.87 12.48
CA TYR A 550 -10.22 10.51 12.56
C TYR A 550 -9.20 9.50 13.10
N ARG A 551 -7.90 9.72 12.87
CA ARG A 551 -6.84 8.94 13.53
C ARG A 551 -6.86 9.14 15.05
N LYS A 552 -6.93 10.37 15.55
CA LYS A 552 -6.97 10.69 16.98
C LYS A 552 -8.23 10.18 17.69
N MET A 553 -9.34 10.08 16.97
CA MET A 553 -10.57 9.44 17.46
C MET A 553 -10.47 7.90 17.57
N GLY A 554 -9.39 7.28 17.09
CA GLY A 554 -9.21 5.83 17.06
C GLY A 554 -9.97 5.13 15.90
N LEU A 555 -10.48 5.89 14.92
CA LEU A 555 -11.37 5.38 13.87
C LEU A 555 -10.59 4.96 12.62
N ALA A 556 -9.74 3.95 12.79
CA ALA A 556 -8.84 3.45 11.75
C ALA A 556 -9.57 2.98 10.47
N ASN A 557 -10.78 2.42 10.61
CA ASN A 557 -11.61 1.96 9.50
C ASN A 557 -11.99 3.05 8.49
N LEU A 558 -12.04 4.32 8.93
CA LEU A 558 -12.49 5.42 8.09
C LEU A 558 -11.41 5.92 7.13
N TRP A 559 -10.13 5.84 7.51
CA TRP A 559 -9.02 6.45 6.79
C TRP A 559 -7.91 5.48 6.37
N LEU A 560 -7.89 4.26 6.92
CA LEU A 560 -7.07 3.19 6.38
C LEU A 560 -7.84 2.42 5.29
N PRO A 561 -7.16 1.93 4.24
CA PRO A 561 -7.81 1.28 3.10
C PRO A 561 -8.36 -0.13 3.39
N THR A 562 -8.06 -0.70 4.56
CA THR A 562 -8.39 -2.09 4.92
C THR A 562 -9.89 -2.37 4.87
N LEU A 563 -10.76 -1.52 5.43
CA LEU A 563 -12.20 -1.78 5.40
C LEU A 563 -12.74 -1.66 3.97
N ARG A 564 -12.32 -0.63 3.23
CA ARG A 564 -12.75 -0.45 1.84
C ARG A 564 -12.34 -1.62 0.95
N GLY A 565 -11.13 -2.15 1.10
CA GLY A 565 -10.70 -3.33 0.33
C GLY A 565 -11.54 -4.59 0.62
N VAL A 566 -12.10 -4.74 1.83
CA VAL A 566 -13.06 -5.83 2.12
C VAL A 566 -14.34 -5.62 1.33
N ILE A 567 -14.83 -4.38 1.32
CA ILE A 567 -16.08 -4.01 0.64
C ILE A 567 -15.96 -4.20 -0.87
N GLU A 568 -14.86 -3.79 -1.51
CA GLU A 568 -14.65 -3.99 -2.96
C GLU A 568 -14.58 -5.48 -3.34
N ARG A 569 -13.96 -6.32 -2.50
CA ARG A 569 -13.98 -7.79 -2.70
C ARG A 569 -15.37 -8.37 -2.56
N ASN A 570 -16.15 -7.89 -1.58
CA ASN A 570 -17.55 -8.32 -1.42
C ASN A 570 -18.42 -7.88 -2.59
N ILE A 571 -18.23 -6.67 -3.13
CA ILE A 571 -18.91 -6.18 -4.34
C ILE A 571 -18.54 -7.05 -5.55
N THR A 572 -17.27 -7.41 -5.69
CA THR A 572 -16.81 -8.36 -6.72
C THR A 572 -17.48 -9.74 -6.57
N ALA A 573 -17.68 -10.21 -5.34
CA ALA A 573 -18.42 -11.44 -5.09
C ALA A 573 -19.92 -11.33 -5.44
N VAL A 574 -20.52 -10.13 -5.37
CA VAL A 574 -21.87 -9.89 -5.89
C VAL A 574 -21.90 -10.03 -7.41
N ALA A 575 -20.92 -9.45 -8.11
CA ALA A 575 -20.81 -9.56 -9.57
C ALA A 575 -20.65 -11.02 -10.04
N ALA A 576 -19.95 -11.85 -9.26
CA ALA A 576 -19.80 -13.28 -9.50
C ALA A 576 -21.01 -14.14 -9.06
N GLY A 577 -22.06 -13.54 -8.49
CA GLY A 577 -23.23 -14.26 -7.98
C GLY A 577 -22.98 -15.07 -6.69
N GLN A 578 -21.84 -14.86 -6.03
CA GLN A 578 -21.45 -15.57 -4.80
C GLN A 578 -22.01 -14.92 -3.52
N ARG A 579 -22.38 -13.63 -3.59
CA ARG A 579 -23.03 -12.88 -2.52
C ARG A 579 -24.20 -12.08 -3.05
N THR A 580 -25.14 -11.72 -2.18
CA THR A 580 -26.26 -10.83 -2.53
C THR A 580 -25.92 -9.37 -2.23
N LYS A 581 -26.49 -8.44 -3.02
CA LYS A 581 -26.40 -6.99 -2.78
C LYS A 581 -26.75 -6.65 -1.33
N ASP A 582 -27.91 -7.13 -0.85
CA ASP A 582 -28.45 -6.76 0.45
C ASP A 582 -27.56 -7.21 1.62
N SER A 583 -26.96 -8.40 1.53
CA SER A 583 -26.01 -8.89 2.54
C SER A 583 -24.77 -8.02 2.62
N VAL A 584 -24.17 -7.68 1.47
CA VAL A 584 -22.96 -6.84 1.41
C VAL A 584 -23.25 -5.42 1.88
N LEU A 585 -24.40 -4.86 1.47
CA LEU A 585 -24.85 -3.54 1.91
C LEU A 585 -25.05 -3.50 3.42
N ALA A 586 -25.74 -4.48 4.01
CA ALA A 586 -26.00 -4.53 5.45
C ALA A 586 -24.70 -4.59 6.27
N GLU A 587 -23.74 -5.41 5.87
CA GLU A 587 -22.42 -5.50 6.52
C GLU A 587 -21.65 -4.19 6.44
N ALA A 588 -21.57 -3.57 5.25
CA ALA A 588 -20.88 -2.31 5.06
C ALA A 588 -21.54 -1.18 5.88
N VAL A 589 -22.87 -1.05 5.82
CA VAL A 589 -23.64 -0.06 6.56
C VAL A 589 -23.46 -0.23 8.07
N ALA A 590 -23.51 -1.48 8.57
CA ALA A 590 -23.32 -1.74 10.00
C ALA A 590 -21.93 -1.31 10.48
N ALA A 591 -20.88 -1.66 9.75
CA ALA A 591 -19.50 -1.28 10.10
C ALA A 591 -19.33 0.25 10.16
N PHE A 592 -19.78 0.97 9.14
CA PHE A 592 -19.63 2.43 9.08
C PHE A 592 -20.55 3.18 10.04
N ARG A 593 -21.72 2.62 10.39
CA ARG A 593 -22.62 3.22 11.39
C ARG A 593 -21.94 3.29 12.76
N THR A 594 -21.29 2.23 13.19
CA THR A 594 -20.56 2.21 14.48
C THR A 594 -19.47 3.28 14.51
N ASP A 595 -18.66 3.38 13.45
CA ASP A 595 -17.63 4.42 13.36
C ASP A 595 -18.22 5.83 13.27
N PHE A 596 -19.38 6.00 12.62
CA PHE A 596 -20.08 7.27 12.52
C PHE A 596 -20.57 7.77 13.89
N GLU A 597 -21.20 6.89 14.68
CA GLU A 597 -21.68 7.23 16.02
C GLU A 597 -20.50 7.62 16.94
N ALA A 598 -19.38 6.90 16.85
CA ALA A 598 -18.16 7.23 17.56
C ALA A 598 -17.56 8.58 17.11
N ALA A 599 -17.54 8.86 15.81
CA ALA A 599 -17.08 10.15 15.27
C ALA A 599 -17.98 11.32 15.73
N GLN A 600 -19.29 11.11 15.77
CA GLN A 600 -20.24 12.11 16.25
C GLN A 600 -20.02 12.42 17.74
N ALA A 601 -19.82 11.40 18.57
CA ALA A 601 -19.53 11.55 20.00
C ALA A 601 -18.20 12.27 20.26
N GLN A 602 -17.21 12.10 19.38
CA GLN A 602 -15.88 12.69 19.48
C GLN A 602 -15.67 13.91 18.57
N SER A 603 -16.76 14.50 18.06
CA SER A 603 -16.72 15.57 17.03
C SER A 603 -15.85 16.79 17.40
N HIS A 604 -15.68 17.06 18.70
CA HIS A 604 -14.76 18.08 19.21
C HIS A 604 -13.29 17.89 18.76
N ILE A 605 -12.83 16.65 18.57
CA ILE A 605 -11.47 16.37 18.07
C ILE A 605 -11.32 16.88 16.63
N LEU A 606 -12.35 16.73 15.80
CA LEU A 606 -12.34 17.24 14.43
C LEU A 606 -12.22 18.76 14.40
N GLU A 607 -12.94 19.47 15.26
CA GLU A 607 -12.85 20.92 15.40
C GLU A 607 -11.46 21.36 15.87
N GLN A 608 -10.89 20.67 16.85
CA GLN A 608 -9.57 20.96 17.39
C GLN A 608 -8.47 20.79 16.34
N GLU A 609 -8.48 19.70 15.58
CA GLU A 609 -7.47 19.46 14.54
C GLU A 609 -7.60 20.45 13.38
N VAL A 610 -8.82 20.73 12.93
CA VAL A 610 -9.05 21.73 11.87
C VAL A 610 -8.61 23.13 12.33
N SER A 611 -8.98 23.53 13.55
CA SER A 611 -8.51 24.80 14.13
C SER A 611 -6.99 24.86 14.19
N ALA A 612 -6.33 23.81 14.71
CA ALA A 612 -4.89 23.80 14.93
C ALA A 612 -4.09 23.79 13.61
N ILE A 613 -4.46 22.93 12.66
CA ILE A 613 -3.66 22.67 11.45
C ILE A 613 -4.02 23.65 10.33
N VAL A 614 -5.30 23.98 10.15
CA VAL A 614 -5.77 24.86 9.07
C VAL A 614 -5.73 26.33 9.50
N PHE A 615 -6.17 26.64 10.72
CA PHE A 615 -6.36 28.02 11.19
C PHE A 615 -5.36 28.45 12.29
N GLY A 616 -4.27 27.69 12.50
CA GLY A 616 -3.20 28.05 13.44
C GLY A 616 -3.62 28.15 14.92
N GLY A 617 -4.69 27.46 15.31
CA GLY A 617 -5.25 27.47 16.66
C GLY A 617 -6.23 28.60 16.94
N ALA A 618 -6.75 29.29 15.90
CA ALA A 618 -7.79 30.29 16.08
C ALA A 618 -9.06 29.65 16.70
N PRO A 619 -9.66 30.26 17.74
CA PRO A 619 -10.86 29.72 18.37
C PRO A 619 -12.03 29.73 17.36
N PRO A 620 -12.94 28.75 17.42
CA PRO A 620 -14.17 28.75 16.63
C PRO A 620 -14.92 30.07 16.81
N GLN A 621 -15.46 30.63 15.72
CA GLN A 621 -16.34 31.80 15.79
C GLN A 621 -17.54 31.46 16.69
N GLN A 622 -17.68 32.13 17.83
CA GLN A 622 -18.81 31.94 18.74
C GLN A 622 -20.06 32.56 18.09
N GLY A 623 -21.04 31.73 17.75
CA GLY A 623 -22.32 32.17 17.21
C GLY A 623 -23.17 32.89 18.27
N ALA A 624 -23.34 34.19 18.12
CA ALA A 624 -24.43 34.93 18.75
C ALA A 624 -25.75 34.56 18.04
N ASN A 625 -26.63 33.90 18.78
CA ASN A 625 -28.02 33.69 18.39
C ASN A 625 -28.79 34.98 18.74
N HIS A 626 -29.36 35.70 17.77
CA HIS A 626 -30.61 36.49 17.86
C HIS A 626 -30.87 37.27 16.56
N GLY A 627 -32.11 37.20 16.06
CA GLY A 627 -32.55 37.83 14.82
C GLY A 627 -33.02 39.28 14.94
N GLY A 628 -33.19 39.93 13.80
CA GLY A 628 -33.92 41.20 13.63
C GLY A 628 -33.18 42.22 12.74
N PRO A 629 -33.87 43.00 11.87
CA PRO A 629 -33.31 43.47 10.60
C PRO A 629 -32.91 44.95 10.58
N GLY A 630 -31.96 45.29 9.70
CA GLY A 630 -31.88 46.61 9.05
C GLY A 630 -30.62 47.43 9.34
N GLY A 631 -29.98 47.91 8.26
CA GLY A 631 -29.26 49.20 8.28
C GLY A 631 -27.79 49.21 7.87
N GLY A 632 -27.54 49.41 6.57
CA GLY A 632 -26.65 50.47 6.07
C GLY A 632 -25.12 50.39 6.25
N GLY A 633 -24.43 50.08 5.14
CA GLY A 633 -23.28 50.87 4.65
C GLY A 633 -21.87 50.62 5.24
N PRO A 634 -20.79 50.93 4.48
CA PRO A 634 -19.53 50.20 4.53
C PRO A 634 -18.37 50.96 5.20
N GLY A 635 -17.35 50.24 5.70
CA GLY A 635 -16.09 50.86 6.14
C GLY A 635 -15.03 49.84 6.55
N GLY A 636 -14.05 49.59 5.67
CA GLY A 636 -12.85 48.81 5.97
C GLY A 636 -11.79 49.60 6.73
N GLY A 637 -10.98 48.89 7.53
CA GLY A 637 -9.79 49.43 8.19
C GLY A 637 -9.17 48.42 9.16
N GLY A 638 -8.07 47.78 8.76
CA GLY A 638 -7.29 46.88 9.62
C GLY A 638 -6.57 47.65 10.73
N GLY A 639 -6.96 47.43 11.99
CA GLY A 639 -6.39 48.09 13.16
C GLY A 639 -5.21 47.32 13.76
N GLY A 640 -3.99 47.86 13.65
CA GLY A 640 -2.82 47.42 14.42
C GLY A 640 -2.73 48.05 15.82
N GLN A 641 -2.04 47.41 16.76
CA GLN A 641 -1.86 47.93 18.12
C GLN A 641 -0.72 48.97 18.15
N ALA A 642 -1.04 50.23 18.49
CA ALA A 642 -0.06 51.31 18.53
C ALA A 642 0.92 51.17 19.71
N PHE A 643 2.21 51.45 19.46
CA PHE A 643 3.26 51.35 20.48
C PHE A 643 4.27 52.51 20.48
N GLY A 644 4.15 53.49 19.60
CA GLY A 644 5.02 54.67 19.61
C GLY A 644 4.74 55.60 18.43
N THR A 645 5.62 56.60 18.24
CA THR A 645 5.51 57.58 17.16
C THR A 645 6.68 57.43 16.20
N CYS A 646 6.39 57.45 14.90
CA CYS A 646 7.38 57.42 13.84
C CYS A 646 8.15 58.76 13.80
N ARG A 647 9.48 58.71 13.82
CA ARG A 647 10.32 59.91 13.90
C ARG A 647 10.32 60.75 12.62
N ASP A 648 10.18 60.11 11.46
CA ASP A 648 10.35 60.80 10.17
C ASP A 648 9.06 61.49 9.70
N CYS A 649 7.90 60.98 10.11
CA CYS A 649 6.60 61.52 9.66
C CYS A 649 5.61 61.81 10.80
N THR A 650 5.99 61.60 12.06
CA THR A 650 5.16 61.82 13.28
C THR A 650 3.88 60.98 13.39
N ALA A 651 3.60 60.07 12.45
CA ALA A 651 2.46 59.17 12.50
C ALA A 651 2.72 57.99 13.48
N GLN A 652 1.70 57.21 13.84
CA GLN A 652 1.85 56.15 14.86
C GLN A 652 2.60 54.93 14.32
N LEU A 653 3.46 54.32 15.15
CA LEU A 653 3.99 52.98 14.92
C LEU A 653 3.03 51.95 15.49
N GLN A 654 2.65 50.98 14.66
CA GLN A 654 1.69 49.95 14.99
C GLN A 654 2.31 48.57 14.81
N LEU A 655 2.07 47.69 15.78
CA LEU A 655 2.27 46.26 15.65
C LEU A 655 1.03 45.69 14.95
N VAL A 656 1.21 45.16 13.75
CA VAL A 656 0.16 44.50 12.99
C VAL A 656 0.42 43.02 12.99
N LEU A 657 -0.47 42.30 13.66
CA LEU A 657 -0.53 40.85 13.62
C LEU A 657 -1.30 40.47 12.36
N ASN A 658 -0.59 40.37 11.23
CA ASN A 658 -1.19 39.99 9.95
C ASN A 658 -1.73 38.55 10.04
N GLN A 659 -2.96 38.31 9.56
CA GLN A 659 -3.52 36.96 9.46
C GLN A 659 -2.91 36.15 8.28
N GLU A 660 -2.38 36.84 7.25
CA GLU A 660 -1.85 36.23 6.02
C GLU A 660 -0.35 36.52 5.76
N GLY A 661 0.39 37.01 6.76
CA GLY A 661 1.81 37.33 6.64
C GLY A 661 2.51 37.39 8.00
N PRO A 662 3.84 37.52 8.07
CA PRO A 662 4.49 37.63 9.37
C PRO A 662 4.02 38.87 10.12
N PRO A 663 3.90 38.80 11.46
CA PRO A 663 3.62 39.97 12.25
C PRO A 663 4.69 41.03 11.94
N SER A 664 4.23 42.26 11.74
CA SER A 664 5.02 43.35 11.19
C SER A 664 4.83 44.60 12.04
N ILE A 665 5.86 45.42 12.10
CA ILE A 665 5.78 46.78 12.60
C ILE A 665 5.60 47.69 11.40
N LEU A 666 4.59 48.56 11.41
CA LEU A 666 4.37 49.53 10.35
C LEU A 666 4.05 50.92 10.88
N CYS A 667 4.37 51.93 10.08
CA CYS A 667 3.89 53.28 10.28
C CYS A 667 2.43 53.39 9.83
N SER A 668 1.56 54.03 10.61
CA SER A 668 0.15 54.23 10.29
C SER A 668 -0.07 55.11 9.06
N ALA A 669 0.95 55.82 8.60
CA ALA A 669 0.95 56.55 7.32
C ALA A 669 1.36 55.67 6.12
N PHE A 670 1.59 54.35 6.29
CA PHE A 670 1.81 53.43 5.19
C PHE A 670 0.55 53.36 4.30
N PRO A 671 0.65 53.40 2.94
CA PRO A 671 1.87 53.31 2.14
C PRO A 671 2.57 54.65 1.84
N MET A 672 2.04 55.79 2.29
CA MET A 672 2.60 57.12 2.05
C MET A 672 3.95 57.32 2.75
N HIS A 673 4.16 56.73 3.93
CA HIS A 673 5.46 56.57 4.56
C HIS A 673 5.83 55.08 4.64
N ARG A 674 6.77 54.64 3.80
CA ARG A 674 7.12 53.21 3.56
C ARG A 674 7.94 52.55 4.68
N LEU A 675 7.68 52.90 5.94
CA LEU A 675 8.31 52.23 7.08
C LEU A 675 7.51 50.97 7.46
N ARG A 676 8.06 49.80 7.10
CA ARG A 676 7.57 48.47 7.49
C ARG A 676 8.76 47.58 7.86
N ILE A 677 8.67 46.88 8.98
CA ILE A 677 9.66 45.92 9.46
C ILE A 677 8.94 44.60 9.77
N ASP A 678 9.25 43.54 9.02
CA ASP A 678 8.76 42.19 9.33
C ASP A 678 9.58 41.60 10.49
N LEU A 679 8.93 40.95 11.45
CA LEU A 679 9.61 40.42 12.64
C LEU A 679 10.51 39.19 12.34
N PRO A 680 11.50 38.87 13.21
CA PRO A 680 12.40 37.74 13.00
C PRO A 680 11.66 36.40 12.90
N ARG A 681 12.13 35.46 12.06
CA ARG A 681 11.51 34.13 11.85
C ARG A 681 11.31 33.30 13.11
N CYS A 682 12.18 33.49 14.10
CA CYS A 682 12.08 32.77 15.36
C CYS A 682 10.95 33.30 16.26
N THR A 683 10.26 34.39 15.90
CA THR A 683 9.15 34.96 16.71
C THR A 683 7.99 33.97 16.79
N GLN A 684 7.71 33.48 17.99
CA GLN A 684 6.57 32.61 18.31
C GLN A 684 5.34 33.43 18.72
N ALA A 685 5.55 34.48 19.52
CA ALA A 685 4.51 35.40 19.95
C ALA A 685 5.10 36.79 20.22
N VAL A 686 4.31 37.83 20.03
CA VAL A 686 4.68 39.22 20.29
C VAL A 686 3.47 40.02 20.78
N ALA A 687 3.68 40.90 21.76
CA ALA A 687 2.64 41.81 22.27
C ALA A 687 3.24 43.17 22.64
N VAL A 688 2.45 44.24 22.51
CA VAL A 688 2.81 45.56 23.04
C VAL A 688 2.62 45.55 24.56
N THR A 689 3.61 46.04 25.30
CA THR A 689 3.53 46.19 26.76
C THR A 689 3.20 47.63 27.14
N ASP A 690 2.79 47.88 28.38
CA ASP A 690 2.58 49.24 28.87
C ASP A 690 3.86 49.95 29.34
N GLN A 691 5.00 49.25 29.31
CA GLN A 691 6.29 49.80 29.74
C GLN A 691 6.91 50.66 28.64
N LEU A 692 7.18 51.93 28.95
CA LEU A 692 7.91 52.83 28.04
C LEU A 692 9.42 52.55 28.07
N CYS A 693 10.07 52.76 26.94
CA CYS A 693 11.51 52.60 26.83
C CYS A 693 12.25 53.73 27.58
N PRO A 694 13.08 53.42 28.58
CA PRO A 694 13.71 54.44 29.43
C PRO A 694 14.85 55.20 28.75
N SER A 695 15.39 54.67 27.66
CA SER A 695 16.62 55.15 27.01
C SER A 695 16.45 55.50 25.53
N CYS A 696 15.22 55.56 25.01
CA CYS A 696 14.99 55.83 23.59
C CYS A 696 14.87 57.35 23.31
N GLY A 697 15.68 57.86 22.38
CA GLY A 697 15.56 59.24 21.88
C GLY A 697 14.41 59.49 20.90
N HIS A 698 13.45 58.55 20.74
CA HIS A 698 12.34 58.63 19.77
C HIS A 698 10.99 59.02 20.40
N GLY A 699 10.99 59.59 21.62
CA GLY A 699 9.77 59.90 22.37
C GLY A 699 9.21 58.67 23.12
N PRO A 700 7.96 58.73 23.62
CA PRO A 700 7.36 57.65 24.41
C PRO A 700 7.06 56.44 23.51
N VAL A 701 7.98 55.46 23.49
CA VAL A 701 7.82 54.19 22.77
C VAL A 701 7.66 53.05 23.78
N LYS A 702 6.54 52.35 23.71
CA LYS A 702 6.26 51.13 24.47
C LYS A 702 7.16 49.99 24.03
N GLN A 703 7.63 49.19 24.99
CA GLN A 703 8.40 47.97 24.70
C GLN A 703 7.48 46.86 24.18
N LEU A 704 8.03 45.96 23.38
CA LEU A 704 7.34 44.76 22.91
C LEU A 704 7.91 43.55 23.64
N SER A 705 7.01 42.64 24.07
CA SER A 705 7.39 41.37 24.67
C SER A 705 7.34 40.27 23.62
N PHE A 706 8.46 39.59 23.44
CA PHE A 706 8.65 38.52 22.47
C PHE A 706 8.86 37.18 23.18
N ARG A 707 8.26 36.13 22.62
CA ARG A 707 8.65 34.74 22.86
C ARG A 707 9.18 34.15 21.56
N PHE A 708 10.30 33.44 21.63
CA PHE A 708 10.96 32.87 20.46
C PHE A 708 10.89 31.34 20.46
N ARG A 709 10.82 30.75 19.26
CA ARG A 709 10.88 29.32 19.02
C ARG A 709 12.30 28.83 19.33
N PRO A 710 12.51 27.97 20.36
CA PRO A 710 13.86 27.58 20.80
C PRO A 710 14.71 26.94 19.69
N GLY A 711 14.09 26.15 18.80
CA GLY A 711 14.79 25.50 17.69
C GLY A 711 15.25 26.42 16.55
N LEU A 712 14.82 27.68 16.53
CA LEU A 712 15.21 28.69 15.53
C LEU A 712 15.99 29.86 16.13
N LEU A 713 16.26 29.83 17.44
CA LEU A 713 16.94 30.90 18.15
C LEU A 713 18.46 30.67 18.16
N PRO A 714 19.28 31.61 17.68
CA PRO A 714 20.74 31.45 17.70
C PRO A 714 21.29 31.32 19.14
N PRO A 715 22.40 30.58 19.36
CA PRO A 715 23.02 30.46 20.66
C PRO A 715 23.40 31.85 21.23
N GLY A 716 23.04 32.10 22.51
CA GLY A 716 23.34 33.34 23.21
C GLY A 716 22.20 34.36 23.30
N PHE A 717 21.02 34.08 22.73
CA PHE A 717 19.80 34.89 22.91
C PHE A 717 18.83 34.23 23.90
N PRO A 718 18.10 35.01 24.72
CA PRO A 718 17.13 34.46 25.66
C PRO A 718 15.85 33.99 24.94
N PRO A 719 15.17 32.94 25.43
CA PRO A 719 13.94 32.39 24.81
C PRO A 719 12.75 33.36 24.87
N ALA A 720 12.82 34.38 25.72
CA ALA A 720 11.91 35.51 25.75
C ALA A 720 12.70 36.81 25.90
N LEU A 721 12.22 37.88 25.27
CA LEU A 721 12.85 39.20 25.29
C LEU A 721 11.77 40.27 25.35
N THR A 722 11.82 41.15 26.36
CA THR A 722 11.00 42.37 26.37
C THR A 722 11.92 43.55 26.12
N CYS A 723 11.72 44.26 25.01
CA CYS A 723 12.64 45.32 24.61
C CYS A 723 11.98 46.37 23.70
N CYS A 724 12.64 47.52 23.55
CA CYS A 724 12.28 48.51 22.55
C CYS A 724 12.85 48.13 21.18
N VAL A 725 11.96 47.86 20.23
CA VAL A 725 12.32 47.47 18.85
C VAL A 725 13.06 48.55 18.06
N VAL A 726 13.05 49.80 18.52
CA VAL A 726 13.69 50.94 17.86
C VAL A 726 15.17 51.07 18.25
N CYS A 727 15.52 50.87 19.53
CA CYS A 727 16.87 51.15 20.04
C CYS A 727 17.59 49.96 20.69
N ASN A 728 16.92 48.83 20.97
CA ASN A 728 17.58 47.67 21.55
C ASN A 728 18.51 46.98 20.52
N GLN A 729 19.78 46.79 20.88
CA GLN A 729 20.80 46.22 19.98
C GLN A 729 20.63 44.71 19.78
N ASP A 730 20.19 43.97 20.81
CA ASP A 730 19.99 42.52 20.72
C ASP A 730 18.87 42.17 19.75
N PHE A 731 17.76 42.92 19.76
CA PHE A 731 16.68 42.74 18.80
C PHE A 731 17.12 43.02 17.35
N LYS A 732 17.91 44.09 17.12
CA LYS A 732 18.46 44.40 15.79
C LYS A 732 19.40 43.30 15.31
N ARG A 733 20.31 42.85 16.19
CA ARG A 733 21.24 41.76 15.91
C ARG A 733 20.49 40.45 15.61
N LEU A 734 19.42 40.17 16.35
CA LEU A 734 18.59 38.98 16.11
C LEU A 734 17.88 39.04 14.76
N LEU A 735 17.35 40.21 14.38
CA LEU A 735 16.73 40.44 13.07
C LEU A 735 17.72 40.29 11.91
N GLU A 736 18.96 40.74 12.08
CA GLU A 736 20.05 40.57 11.10
C GLU A 736 20.48 39.11 10.93
N ILE A 737 20.63 38.36 12.03
CA ILE A 737 21.12 36.97 12.00
C ILE A 737 20.05 36.01 11.45
N VAL A 738 18.81 36.13 11.94
CA VAL A 738 17.73 35.16 11.65
C VAL A 738 16.94 35.55 10.39
N GLY A 739 16.99 36.84 10.02
CA GLY A 739 16.24 37.40 8.89
C GLY A 739 14.72 37.44 9.11
N PRO A 740 13.98 38.16 8.24
CA PRO A 740 12.53 38.20 8.29
C PRO A 740 11.91 36.90 7.76
N THR A 741 10.70 36.61 8.22
CA THR A 741 9.86 35.51 7.71
C THR A 741 9.57 35.72 6.23
N ARG A 742 10.09 34.85 5.34
CA ARG A 742 9.98 35.03 3.88
C ARG A 742 8.68 34.42 3.33
N ARG A 743 8.03 35.16 2.42
CA ARG A 743 7.12 34.63 1.38
C ARG A 743 7.94 33.86 0.34
N ALA A 744 7.37 32.80 -0.24
CA ALA A 744 7.89 32.17 -1.45
C ALA A 744 7.88 33.18 -2.62
N ALA A 745 8.96 33.27 -3.38
CA ALA A 745 9.06 34.14 -4.56
C ALA A 745 8.76 33.35 -5.85
N PRO A 746 8.14 33.97 -6.87
CA PRO A 746 7.92 33.35 -8.18
C PRO A 746 9.21 33.32 -9.02
N PRO A 747 9.29 32.49 -10.07
CA PRO A 747 10.53 32.22 -10.79
C PRO A 747 10.90 33.41 -11.69
N GLN A 748 12.17 33.81 -11.67
CA GLN A 748 12.72 34.75 -12.65
C GLN A 748 13.87 34.16 -13.45
N GLN A 749 13.85 34.56 -14.72
CA GLN A 749 14.57 34.09 -15.88
C GLN A 749 16.06 34.42 -15.88
N GLN A 750 16.77 33.68 -16.73
CA GLN A 750 18.13 33.85 -17.20
C GLN A 750 18.61 35.31 -17.32
N GLN A 751 19.86 35.57 -16.91
CA GLN A 751 20.75 36.43 -17.68
C GLN A 751 22.24 36.13 -17.47
N GLN A 752 22.91 36.19 -18.62
CA GLN A 752 24.29 36.00 -19.05
C GLN A 752 25.44 36.47 -18.12
N GLN A 753 26.59 35.78 -18.29
CA GLN A 753 27.97 36.19 -17.92
C GLN A 753 28.37 37.56 -18.56
N PRO A 754 29.60 38.16 -18.43
CA PRO A 754 30.90 37.60 -17.99
C PRO A 754 32.00 38.54 -17.38
N TYR A 755 33.17 37.92 -17.07
CA TYR A 755 34.58 38.40 -17.14
C TYR A 755 35.22 39.39 -16.13
N GLY A 756 36.44 39.01 -15.69
CA GLY A 756 37.63 39.89 -15.49
C GLY A 756 38.22 39.95 -14.07
N ARG A 757 39.28 39.19 -13.71
CA ARG A 757 40.76 39.40 -13.85
C ARG A 757 41.43 40.43 -12.91
N GLY A 758 42.49 39.96 -12.22
CA GLY A 758 43.66 40.71 -11.71
C GLY A 758 43.55 41.16 -10.24
N GLY A 759 44.55 41.05 -9.35
CA GLY A 759 45.96 40.65 -9.45
C GLY A 759 46.78 41.42 -8.38
N GLY A 760 47.62 40.71 -7.62
CA GLY A 760 48.96 41.20 -7.22
C GLY A 760 49.20 41.90 -5.86
N GLY A 761 50.01 41.25 -5.00
CA GLY A 761 51.10 41.82 -4.18
C GLY A 761 50.74 42.54 -2.86
N GLY A 762 51.44 42.42 -1.72
CA GLY A 762 52.64 41.67 -1.33
C GLY A 762 53.16 42.12 0.06
N ARG A 763 54.01 41.27 0.66
CA ARG A 763 55.07 41.50 1.70
C ARG A 763 54.70 41.76 3.19
N GLY A 764 55.31 40.94 4.07
CA GLY A 764 56.35 41.46 4.99
C GLY A 764 56.24 41.27 6.52
N ALA A 765 56.55 40.07 7.02
CA ALA A 765 57.27 39.66 8.26
C ALA A 765 57.39 40.52 9.55
N ARG A 766 57.14 39.85 10.71
CA ARG A 766 57.88 39.78 12.03
C ARG A 766 56.89 39.84 13.22
N ALA A 767 57.09 39.22 14.38
CA ALA A 767 57.88 38.11 14.88
C ALA A 767 57.31 37.73 16.27
N MET A 768 57.56 36.48 16.66
CA MET A 768 57.32 35.82 17.94
C MET A 768 57.46 36.64 19.22
N GLN A 769 56.50 36.47 20.16
CA GLN A 769 56.73 36.12 21.58
C GLN A 769 55.37 35.98 22.31
N ALA A 770 54.95 34.74 22.61
CA ALA A 770 54.07 34.37 23.74
C ALA A 770 53.73 32.87 23.70
N ALA A 771 54.74 32.00 23.78
CA ALA A 771 54.56 30.56 23.86
C ALA A 771 54.92 30.08 25.28
N ALA A 772 54.03 30.29 26.25
CA ALA A 772 54.16 29.67 27.58
C ALA A 772 52.85 29.47 28.37
N SER A 773 51.76 30.17 28.04
CA SER A 773 50.48 30.03 28.77
C SER A 773 49.45 29.12 28.08
N GLY A 774 49.69 28.70 26.82
CA GLY A 774 48.73 27.91 26.03
C GLY A 774 48.58 26.45 26.46
N LYS A 775 49.67 25.78 26.87
CA LYS A 775 49.66 24.32 27.13
C LYS A 775 48.80 23.90 28.32
N GLN A 776 48.56 24.78 29.29
CA GLN A 776 47.74 24.46 30.47
C GLN A 776 46.25 24.68 30.20
N VAL A 777 45.90 25.70 29.39
CA VAL A 777 44.54 25.96 28.92
C VAL A 777 44.10 24.90 27.91
N GLU A 778 45.00 24.49 27.02
CA GLU A 778 44.73 23.46 26.00
C GLU A 778 44.51 22.07 26.64
N ARG A 779 45.23 21.74 27.72
CA ARG A 779 45.04 20.49 28.47
C ARG A 779 43.74 20.49 29.29
N LEU A 780 43.34 21.62 29.86
CA LEU A 780 42.04 21.79 30.53
C LEU A 780 40.87 21.79 29.53
N GLN A 781 41.05 22.39 28.35
CA GLN A 781 40.08 22.35 27.26
C GLN A 781 39.93 20.94 26.69
N LEU A 782 41.02 20.18 26.53
CA LEU A 782 40.98 18.77 26.13
C LEU A 782 40.31 17.89 27.18
N LEU A 783 40.52 18.15 28.47
CA LEU A 783 39.86 17.40 29.54
C LEU A 783 38.36 17.71 29.61
N LEU A 784 37.96 18.97 29.45
CA LEU A 784 36.56 19.40 29.33
C LEU A 784 35.91 18.88 28.04
N LEU A 785 36.64 18.84 26.92
CA LEU A 785 36.19 18.21 25.69
C LEU A 785 36.01 16.70 25.89
N SER A 786 36.93 16.02 26.58
CA SER A 786 36.81 14.58 26.82
C SER A 786 35.60 14.23 27.69
N LYS A 787 35.29 15.06 28.71
CA LYS A 787 34.10 14.89 29.54
C LYS A 787 32.82 15.25 28.78
N ARG A 788 32.84 16.29 27.95
CA ARG A 788 31.74 16.62 27.04
C ARG A 788 31.53 15.57 25.96
N LEU A 789 32.61 14.94 25.48
CA LEU A 789 32.57 13.85 24.51
C LEU A 789 32.07 12.54 25.16
N ALA A 790 32.38 12.29 26.44
CA ALA A 790 31.81 11.18 27.19
C ALA A 790 30.31 11.39 27.45
N ALA A 791 29.91 12.57 27.93
CA ALA A 791 28.50 12.91 28.09
C ALA A 791 27.74 12.89 26.75
N ALA A 792 28.33 13.41 25.67
CA ALA A 792 27.77 13.34 24.33
C ALA A 792 27.77 11.92 23.76
N LYS A 793 28.68 11.02 24.18
CA LYS A 793 28.63 9.59 23.84
C LYS A 793 27.48 8.89 24.55
N ASP A 794 27.21 9.24 25.81
CA ASP A 794 26.08 8.71 26.57
C ASP A 794 24.74 9.25 26.01
N GLU A 795 24.69 10.53 25.66
CA GLU A 795 23.54 11.16 24.97
C GLU A 795 23.35 10.58 23.56
N HIS A 796 24.44 10.32 22.83
CA HIS A 796 24.41 9.71 21.50
C HIS A 796 24.06 8.21 21.57
N ALA A 797 24.41 7.50 22.66
CA ALA A 797 23.96 6.14 22.91
C ALA A 797 22.46 6.09 23.24
N ALA A 798 21.95 7.06 24.01
CA ALA A 798 20.52 7.22 24.28
C ALA A 798 19.72 7.61 23.02
N LEU A 799 20.26 8.51 22.19
CA LEU A 799 19.69 8.87 20.89
C LEU A 799 19.76 7.71 19.90
N LYS A 800 20.85 6.94 19.87
CA LYS A 800 20.99 5.74 19.04
C LYS A 800 19.99 4.65 19.47
N ALA A 801 19.73 4.50 20.78
CA ALA A 801 18.68 3.62 21.29
C ALA A 801 17.28 4.08 20.86
N ALA A 802 16.95 5.37 21.04
CA ALA A 802 15.66 5.94 20.62
C ALA A 802 15.44 5.87 19.09
N LEU A 803 16.52 6.03 18.31
CA LEU A 803 16.50 5.96 16.85
C LEU A 803 16.37 4.52 16.35
N TYR A 804 16.97 3.54 17.05
CA TYR A 804 16.69 2.12 16.80
C TYR A 804 15.25 1.75 17.15
N ASP A 805 14.69 2.29 18.24
CA ASP A 805 13.28 2.13 18.58
C ASP A 805 12.34 2.73 17.50
N GLU A 806 12.72 3.86 16.90
CA GLU A 806 11.97 4.51 15.82
C GLU A 806 12.11 3.78 14.47
N ILE A 807 13.29 3.24 14.16
CA ILE A 807 13.52 2.40 12.97
C ILE A 807 12.79 1.06 13.10
N ASP A 808 12.73 0.49 14.30
CA ASP A 808 11.97 -0.72 14.57
C ASP A 808 10.46 -0.44 14.56
N ALA A 809 10.00 0.74 15.02
CA ALA A 809 8.61 1.18 14.84
C ALA A 809 8.22 1.39 13.35
N GLN A 810 9.13 1.93 12.52
CA GLN A 810 8.90 2.08 11.07
C GLN A 810 8.96 0.75 10.31
N ARG A 811 9.77 -0.22 10.78
CA ARG A 811 9.78 -1.60 10.29
C ARG A 811 8.51 -2.36 10.69
N GLU A 812 8.03 -2.16 11.92
CA GLU A 812 6.75 -2.69 12.43
C GLU A 812 5.55 -2.08 11.68
N SER A 813 5.60 -0.82 11.25
CA SER A 813 4.57 -0.20 10.39
C SER A 813 4.45 -0.86 9.00
N LYS A 814 5.58 -1.16 8.34
CA LYS A 814 5.59 -1.91 7.06
C LYS A 814 5.23 -3.40 7.24
N LYS A 815 5.52 -3.96 8.41
CA LYS A 815 5.10 -5.31 8.81
C LYS A 815 3.59 -5.33 9.10
N ALA A 816 3.02 -4.26 9.65
CA ALA A 816 1.59 -4.07 9.90
C ALA A 816 0.76 -3.84 8.62
N GLU A 817 1.26 -3.13 7.61
CA GLU A 817 0.62 -3.04 6.27
C GLU A 817 0.52 -4.45 5.63
N ARG A 818 1.60 -5.24 5.68
CA ARG A 818 1.61 -6.63 5.21
C ARG A 818 0.77 -7.58 6.07
N LEU A 819 0.66 -7.34 7.37
CA LEU A 819 -0.23 -8.09 8.27
C LEU A 819 -1.69 -7.78 8.00
N ARG A 820 -2.07 -6.53 7.66
CA ARG A 820 -3.45 -6.15 7.31
C ARG A 820 -3.91 -6.79 6.00
N ALA A 821 -3.03 -6.87 5.00
CA ALA A 821 -3.31 -7.58 3.75
C ALA A 821 -3.53 -9.09 3.98
N LYS A 822 -2.78 -9.69 4.92
CA LYS A 822 -2.95 -11.09 5.36
C LYS A 822 -4.20 -11.29 6.25
N LEU A 823 -4.51 -10.34 7.12
CA LEU A 823 -5.71 -10.34 7.99
C LEU A 823 -6.99 -10.21 7.17
N GLN A 824 -6.98 -9.46 6.07
CA GLN A 824 -8.09 -9.39 5.11
C GLN A 824 -8.31 -10.72 4.36
N GLN A 825 -7.24 -11.49 4.13
CA GLN A 825 -7.32 -12.82 3.51
C GLN A 825 -7.75 -13.90 4.51
N LEU A 826 -7.38 -13.74 5.78
CA LEU A 826 -7.80 -14.61 6.89
C LEU A 826 -9.27 -14.36 7.28
N ALA A 827 -9.72 -13.11 7.31
CA ALA A 827 -11.11 -12.74 7.63
C ALA A 827 -12.14 -13.28 6.63
N LEU A 828 -11.74 -13.52 5.37
CA LEU A 828 -12.59 -14.15 4.34
C LEU A 828 -12.68 -15.69 4.48
N HIS A 829 -11.79 -16.31 5.24
CA HIS A 829 -11.81 -17.74 5.55
C HIS A 829 -12.43 -18.02 6.94
N GLU A 830 -12.54 -16.99 7.79
CA GLU A 830 -12.99 -17.06 9.19
C GLU A 830 -14.51 -17.20 9.34
N ALA A 831 -15.28 -16.99 8.27
CA ALA A 831 -16.72 -17.28 8.26
C ALA A 831 -17.03 -18.80 8.16
N ALA A 832 -16.04 -19.65 7.90
CA ALA A 832 -16.25 -21.09 7.85
C ALA A 832 -15.00 -21.88 8.28
N ILE A 833 -15.12 -22.50 9.47
CA ILE A 833 -14.49 -23.78 9.87
C ILE A 833 -13.14 -23.68 10.62
N ASN A 834 -13.21 -23.53 11.95
CA ASN A 834 -12.19 -24.04 12.89
C ASN A 834 -12.17 -25.59 12.86
N ARG A 835 -11.58 -26.20 11.82
CA ARG A 835 -11.27 -27.65 11.81
C ARG A 835 -9.87 -27.89 12.37
N ARG A 836 -9.82 -28.86 13.27
CA ARG A 836 -8.71 -29.19 14.18
C ARG A 836 -7.58 -29.83 13.39
N LEU A 837 -6.38 -29.27 13.42
CA LEU A 837 -5.28 -29.66 12.52
C LEU A 837 -4.79 -31.11 12.68
N CYS A 838 -5.13 -31.80 13.77
CA CYS A 838 -4.70 -33.18 14.04
C CYS A 838 -5.80 -34.09 14.61
N PHE A 839 -7.08 -33.68 14.54
CA PHE A 839 -8.19 -34.38 15.19
C PHE A 839 -9.39 -34.57 14.24
N GLY A 840 -9.93 -35.79 14.20
CA GLY A 840 -11.04 -36.19 13.35
C GLY A 840 -10.85 -37.61 12.80
N VAL A 841 -11.94 -38.30 12.47
CA VAL A 841 -11.90 -39.65 11.86
C VAL A 841 -12.18 -39.51 10.35
N PRO A 842 -11.25 -39.89 9.46
CA PRO A 842 -11.55 -40.03 8.05
C PRO A 842 -12.40 -41.29 7.77
N PRO A 843 -13.27 -41.28 6.75
CA PRO A 843 -13.99 -42.48 6.30
C PRO A 843 -13.01 -43.63 5.99
N GLY A 844 -13.20 -44.79 6.63
CA GLY A 844 -12.34 -45.98 6.43
C GLY A 844 -11.24 -46.19 7.49
N TRP A 845 -11.12 -45.34 8.50
CA TRP A 845 -10.25 -45.56 9.67
C TRP A 845 -10.98 -46.15 10.90
N GLU A 846 -12.27 -46.48 10.75
CA GLU A 846 -13.14 -47.08 11.78
C GLU A 846 -12.66 -48.48 12.19
N SER A 847 -12.59 -48.72 13.50
CA SER A 847 -12.39 -50.05 14.09
C SER A 847 -13.68 -50.85 14.02
N SER A 848 -13.58 -52.15 13.78
CA SER A 848 -14.65 -53.15 13.74
C SER A 848 -15.48 -53.32 15.05
N ASP A 849 -15.31 -52.46 16.05
CA ASP A 849 -15.76 -52.71 17.42
C ASP A 849 -16.91 -51.82 17.91
N SER A 850 -17.63 -51.11 17.02
CA SER A 850 -18.81 -50.32 17.42
C SER A 850 -20.04 -50.62 16.57
N GLN A 851 -20.45 -51.88 16.51
CA GLN A 851 -21.86 -52.24 16.27
C GLN A 851 -22.53 -52.57 17.61
N ALA A 852 -23.06 -51.56 18.30
CA ALA A 852 -24.12 -51.77 19.28
C ALA A 852 -24.78 -50.43 19.64
N SER A 853 -26.11 -50.35 19.43
CA SER A 853 -27.06 -49.34 19.94
C SER A 853 -26.75 -47.86 19.59
N SER A 854 -27.62 -47.06 18.98
CA SER A 854 -29.06 -46.96 19.13
C SER A 854 -29.56 -45.90 18.13
N SER A 855 -30.81 -46.08 17.73
CA SER A 855 -31.63 -45.28 16.82
C SER A 855 -31.87 -43.82 17.24
N GLN A 856 -32.18 -43.00 16.21
CA GLN A 856 -32.83 -41.67 16.23
C GLN A 856 -31.92 -40.43 16.24
N ALA A 857 -31.71 -39.84 15.06
CA ALA A 857 -32.06 -38.44 14.75
C ALA A 857 -31.86 -38.17 13.25
N SER A 858 -32.86 -37.57 12.63
CA SER A 858 -33.02 -37.30 11.21
C SER A 858 -32.34 -36.01 10.74
N SER A 859 -31.85 -36.06 9.49
CA SER A 859 -31.84 -35.01 8.45
C SER A 859 -31.15 -33.66 8.71
N SER A 860 -29.95 -33.50 8.15
CA SER A 860 -29.62 -32.37 7.28
C SER A 860 -28.50 -32.77 6.30
N ALA A 861 -28.87 -32.94 5.03
CA ALA A 861 -27.94 -33.20 3.94
C ALA A 861 -27.27 -31.89 3.52
N GLY A 862 -26.03 -31.67 3.97
CA GLY A 862 -25.06 -30.81 3.32
C GLY A 862 -24.04 -31.70 2.61
N ALA A 863 -23.80 -31.48 1.33
CA ALA A 863 -22.95 -32.31 0.48
C ALA A 863 -21.57 -32.59 1.12
N ALA A 864 -21.32 -33.83 1.52
CA ALA A 864 -19.99 -34.31 1.88
C ALA A 864 -19.22 -34.55 0.59
N GLU A 865 -18.27 -33.66 0.27
CA GLU A 865 -17.27 -33.92 -0.78
C GLU A 865 -16.57 -35.25 -0.48
N ALA A 866 -16.48 -36.11 -1.50
CA ALA A 866 -15.98 -37.47 -1.36
C ALA A 866 -14.50 -37.49 -0.90
N PHE A 867 -14.23 -38.07 0.26
CA PHE A 867 -12.88 -38.34 0.75
C PHE A 867 -12.18 -39.33 -0.19
N SER A 868 -11.06 -38.92 -0.81
CA SER A 868 -10.27 -39.79 -1.69
C SER A 868 -8.78 -39.76 -1.32
N TRP A 869 -8.14 -40.93 -1.29
CA TRP A 869 -6.69 -41.06 -1.14
C TRP A 869 -5.95 -40.71 -2.43
N GLY A 870 -4.83 -40.00 -2.33
CA GLY A 870 -3.90 -39.79 -3.43
C GLY A 870 -3.04 -41.03 -3.72
N PRO A 871 -2.13 -40.96 -4.70
CA PRO A 871 -1.19 -42.05 -4.98
C PRO A 871 -0.18 -42.23 -3.84
N TRP A 872 0.43 -43.41 -3.75
CA TRP A 872 1.58 -43.66 -2.87
C TRP A 872 2.81 -42.90 -3.38
N GLN A 873 3.40 -42.08 -2.51
CA GLN A 873 4.55 -41.23 -2.83
C GLN A 873 5.77 -41.69 -2.04
N ALA A 874 6.88 -41.88 -2.74
CA ALA A 874 8.19 -42.12 -2.11
C ALA A 874 8.81 -40.78 -1.67
N GLY A 875 9.63 -40.83 -0.64
CA GLY A 875 10.29 -39.65 -0.10
C GLY A 875 11.38 -39.96 0.91
N THR A 876 11.84 -38.90 1.58
CA THR A 876 12.83 -38.95 2.66
C THR A 876 12.25 -38.37 3.93
N GLU A 877 12.70 -38.85 5.08
CA GLU A 877 12.26 -38.39 6.39
C GLU A 877 13.45 -37.99 7.25
N VAL A 878 13.33 -36.85 7.96
CA VAL A 878 14.30 -36.35 8.92
C VAL A 878 13.61 -36.19 10.26
N THR A 879 14.16 -36.83 11.29
CA THR A 879 13.61 -36.81 12.65
C THR A 879 14.48 -35.96 13.58
N TYR A 880 13.83 -35.38 14.60
CA TYR A 880 14.44 -34.48 15.56
C TYR A 880 14.20 -35.01 16.97
N ALA A 881 15.27 -35.11 17.74
CA ALA A 881 15.21 -35.45 19.16
C ALA A 881 16.15 -34.56 19.95
N THR A 882 15.87 -34.36 21.23
CA THR A 882 16.81 -33.73 22.17
C THR A 882 17.63 -34.82 22.87
N ALA A 883 18.96 -34.71 22.86
CA ALA A 883 19.80 -35.68 23.56
C ALA A 883 19.59 -35.59 25.08
N GLN A 884 19.43 -36.74 25.76
CA GLN A 884 19.40 -36.76 27.22
C GLN A 884 20.78 -36.38 27.78
N PRO A 885 20.85 -35.53 28.82
CA PRO A 885 22.13 -35.21 29.45
C PRO A 885 22.73 -36.48 30.06
N ALA A 886 23.99 -36.78 29.73
CA ALA A 886 24.76 -37.82 30.39
C ALA A 886 24.76 -37.58 31.91
N SER A 887 24.63 -38.64 32.70
CA SER A 887 24.36 -38.66 34.14
C SER A 887 25.49 -38.10 35.05
N ASN A 888 26.32 -37.18 34.56
CA ASN A 888 27.40 -36.55 35.32
C ASN A 888 27.22 -35.03 35.40
N GLY A 889 26.45 -34.58 36.39
CA GLY A 889 26.69 -33.38 37.23
C GLY A 889 27.00 -31.99 36.63
N GLY A 890 26.99 -31.80 35.32
CA GLY A 890 27.28 -30.51 34.68
C GLY A 890 26.15 -30.09 33.73
N ALA A 891 25.71 -28.83 33.82
CA ALA A 891 24.69 -28.26 32.96
C ALA A 891 25.12 -28.26 31.48
N ALA A 892 24.87 -29.37 30.78
CA ALA A 892 25.03 -29.47 29.34
C ALA A 892 23.78 -28.92 28.64
N LYS A 893 23.99 -28.08 27.61
CA LYS A 893 22.94 -27.58 26.71
C LYS A 893 22.25 -28.78 26.01
N PRO A 894 20.95 -28.72 25.69
CA PRO A 894 20.28 -29.77 24.95
C PRO A 894 20.80 -29.69 23.51
N GLN A 895 21.57 -30.67 23.07
CA GLN A 895 21.91 -30.80 21.65
C GLN A 895 20.72 -31.43 20.93
N LEU A 896 20.21 -30.72 19.92
CA LEU A 896 19.27 -31.26 18.94
C LEU A 896 20.01 -32.30 18.10
N GLN A 897 19.57 -33.55 18.20
CA GLN A 897 20.02 -34.64 17.36
C GLN A 897 19.09 -34.74 16.15
N VAL A 898 19.65 -34.45 14.97
CA VAL A 898 18.95 -34.57 13.68
C VAL A 898 19.36 -35.90 13.05
N THR A 899 18.39 -36.78 12.81
CA THR A 899 18.65 -38.10 12.22
C THR A 899 17.95 -38.18 10.86
N HIS A 900 18.75 -38.37 9.81
CA HIS A 900 18.23 -38.66 8.48
C HIS A 900 17.89 -40.15 8.39
N SER A 901 16.68 -40.49 7.95
CA SER A 901 16.31 -41.88 7.72
C SER A 901 17.12 -42.45 6.55
N ASP A 902 17.85 -43.54 6.79
CA ASP A 902 18.57 -44.29 5.75
C ASP A 902 17.63 -45.08 4.83
N ARG A 903 16.36 -45.22 5.23
CA ARG A 903 15.32 -45.91 4.44
C ARG A 903 14.36 -44.88 3.82
N PRO A 904 14.04 -44.98 2.52
CA PRO A 904 13.03 -44.14 1.90
C PRO A 904 11.67 -44.41 2.55
N VAL A 905 10.91 -43.34 2.78
CA VAL A 905 9.54 -43.44 3.29
C VAL A 905 8.57 -43.49 2.13
N ARG A 906 7.50 -44.26 2.30
CA ARG A 906 6.42 -44.34 1.32
C ARG A 906 5.09 -44.04 1.99
N LEU A 907 4.50 -42.90 1.65
CA LEU A 907 3.30 -42.38 2.28
C LEU A 907 2.19 -42.18 1.25
N GLN A 908 0.96 -42.43 1.67
CA GLN A 908 -0.25 -42.07 0.93
C GLN A 908 -0.98 -40.99 1.71
N ARG A 909 -1.26 -39.84 1.08
CA ARG A 909 -2.00 -38.74 1.72
C ARG A 909 -3.40 -38.56 1.13
N SER A 910 -4.29 -37.92 1.87
CA SER A 910 -5.59 -37.48 1.33
C SER A 910 -5.39 -36.47 0.21
N SER A 911 -6.25 -36.52 -0.82
CA SER A 911 -6.20 -35.60 -1.96
C SER A 911 -6.44 -34.16 -1.54
N GLN A 912 -7.40 -33.96 -0.63
CA GLN A 912 -7.75 -32.68 -0.02
C GLN A 912 -7.34 -32.61 1.46
N PRO A 913 -7.02 -31.41 1.97
CA PRO A 913 -6.75 -31.23 3.39
C PRO A 913 -8.05 -31.35 4.20
N PHE A 914 -7.99 -31.97 5.37
CA PHE A 914 -9.15 -32.07 6.28
C PHE A 914 -9.28 -30.86 7.21
N ALA A 915 -8.20 -30.11 7.36
CA ALA A 915 -8.14 -28.87 8.13
C ALA A 915 -7.21 -27.87 7.44
N ILE A 916 -7.62 -26.61 7.42
CA ILE A 916 -6.82 -25.50 6.90
C ILE A 916 -6.78 -24.44 8.00
N GLY A 917 -5.60 -24.25 8.59
CA GLY A 917 -5.34 -23.17 9.54
C GLY A 917 -4.75 -21.94 8.84
N GLY A 918 -4.54 -20.85 9.57
CA GLY A 918 -4.07 -19.59 8.98
C GLY A 918 -2.67 -19.63 8.34
N LEU A 919 -1.85 -20.65 8.64
CA LEU A 919 -0.51 -20.83 8.09
C LEU A 919 -0.30 -22.15 7.33
N ARG A 920 -1.09 -23.19 7.63
CA ARG A 920 -0.87 -24.56 7.12
C ARG A 920 -2.18 -25.26 6.77
N ALA A 921 -2.12 -26.13 5.77
CA ALA A 921 -3.13 -27.13 5.46
C ALA A 921 -2.68 -28.51 5.97
N ALA A 922 -3.57 -29.24 6.64
CA ALA A 922 -3.33 -30.56 7.20
C ALA A 922 -4.06 -31.65 6.39
N PHE A 923 -3.34 -32.72 6.07
CA PHE A 923 -3.79 -33.85 5.28
C PHE A 923 -3.68 -35.12 6.12
N TYR A 924 -4.64 -36.04 5.97
CA TYR A 924 -4.47 -37.37 6.54
C TYR A 924 -3.41 -38.11 5.73
N ALA A 925 -2.59 -38.92 6.38
CA ALA A 925 -1.62 -39.76 5.71
C ALA A 925 -1.48 -41.13 6.38
N GLN A 926 -1.07 -42.11 5.59
CA GLN A 926 -0.74 -43.45 6.05
C GLN A 926 0.54 -43.97 5.40
N ASP A 927 1.25 -44.85 6.11
CA ASP A 927 2.36 -45.63 5.55
C ASP A 927 1.94 -47.05 5.16
N GLU A 928 2.81 -47.78 4.46
CA GLU A 928 2.55 -49.15 4.02
C GLU A 928 2.41 -50.15 5.18
N ALA A 929 2.87 -49.80 6.39
CA ALA A 929 2.74 -50.62 7.59
C ALA A 929 1.43 -50.34 8.36
N GLY A 930 0.55 -49.47 7.84
CA GLY A 930 -0.70 -49.09 8.48
C GLY A 930 -0.57 -48.01 9.55
N GLY A 931 0.60 -47.38 9.67
CA GLY A 931 0.83 -46.21 10.51
C GLY A 931 -0.02 -45.02 10.04
N ARG A 932 -0.63 -44.30 10.99
CA ARG A 932 -1.56 -43.19 10.72
C ARG A 932 -0.94 -41.87 11.16
N PHE A 933 -0.89 -40.92 10.22
CA PHE A 933 -0.20 -39.64 10.39
C PHE A 933 -1.04 -38.47 9.89
N VAL A 934 -0.58 -37.28 10.24
CA VAL A 934 -1.03 -36.01 9.69
C VAL A 934 0.17 -35.36 9.00
N LEU A 935 0.00 -34.98 7.74
CA LEU A 935 0.97 -34.18 7.00
C LEU A 935 0.51 -32.74 6.94
N LYS A 936 1.32 -31.81 7.43
CA LYS A 936 1.04 -30.37 7.40
C LYS A 936 1.91 -29.68 6.36
N ARG A 937 1.27 -28.91 5.50
CA ARG A 937 1.91 -28.14 4.42
C ARG A 937 1.66 -26.65 4.61
N THR A 938 2.69 -25.84 4.47
CA THR A 938 2.56 -24.37 4.56
C THR A 938 1.71 -23.83 3.40
N LEU A 939 0.79 -22.90 3.67
CA LEU A 939 -0.08 -22.30 2.64
C LEU A 939 0.67 -21.31 1.74
N LEU A 940 1.70 -20.66 2.28
CA LEU A 940 2.54 -19.67 1.59
C LEU A 940 3.96 -20.20 1.41
N GLU A 941 4.08 -21.22 0.57
CA GLU A 941 5.36 -21.84 0.24
C GLU A 941 6.25 -20.90 -0.57
N SER A 942 7.55 -20.91 -0.26
CA SER A 942 8.53 -20.36 -1.18
C SER A 942 8.59 -21.19 -2.46
N SER A 943 8.73 -20.54 -3.62
CA SER A 943 9.01 -21.23 -4.89
C SER A 943 10.34 -21.98 -4.90
N ARG A 944 11.21 -21.78 -3.89
CA ARG A 944 12.51 -22.42 -3.77
C ARG A 944 12.46 -23.56 -2.75
N LEU A 945 12.74 -24.78 -3.19
CA LEU A 945 12.74 -26.00 -2.35
C LEU A 945 13.57 -25.85 -1.07
N HIS A 946 14.81 -25.35 -1.14
CA HIS A 946 15.67 -25.19 0.05
C HIS A 946 15.07 -24.27 1.13
N LYS A 947 14.26 -23.27 0.74
CA LYS A 947 13.56 -22.39 1.70
C LYS A 947 12.39 -23.11 2.35
N ARG A 948 11.62 -23.89 1.56
CA ARG A 948 10.54 -24.74 2.08
C ARG A 948 11.07 -25.74 3.10
N VAL A 949 12.16 -26.43 2.75
CA VAL A 949 12.86 -27.37 3.64
C VAL A 949 13.32 -26.66 4.91
N LYS A 950 14.03 -25.52 4.81
CA LYS A 950 14.49 -24.78 6.00
C LYS A 950 13.35 -24.36 6.93
N GLU A 951 12.22 -23.91 6.39
CA GLU A 951 11.04 -23.52 7.20
C GLU A 951 10.47 -24.71 7.98
N VAL A 952 10.25 -25.85 7.32
CA VAL A 952 9.68 -27.04 7.98
C VAL A 952 10.67 -27.69 8.95
N HIS A 953 11.98 -27.57 8.71
CA HIS A 953 13.03 -27.96 9.68
C HIS A 953 12.92 -27.16 10.99
N ALA A 954 12.75 -25.83 10.91
CA ALA A 954 12.58 -24.99 12.10
C ALA A 954 11.32 -25.36 12.90
N ASP A 955 10.25 -25.74 12.20
CA ASP A 955 9.01 -26.20 12.84
C ASP A 955 9.20 -27.53 13.59
N ALA A 956 9.96 -28.47 13.01
CA ALA A 956 10.29 -29.74 13.67
C ALA A 956 11.26 -29.56 14.86
N GLU A 957 12.21 -28.63 14.77
CA GLU A 957 13.07 -28.25 15.89
C GLU A 957 12.27 -27.65 17.04
N ALA A 958 11.31 -26.77 16.74
CA ALA A 958 10.41 -26.19 17.74
C ALA A 958 9.60 -27.30 18.46
N ALA A 959 9.07 -28.28 17.72
CA ALA A 959 8.36 -29.43 18.30
C ALA A 959 9.25 -30.26 19.24
N ALA A 960 10.51 -30.51 18.88
CA ALA A 960 11.46 -31.23 19.73
C ALA A 960 11.81 -30.46 21.01
N LEU A 961 12.02 -29.13 20.90
CA LEU A 961 12.30 -28.28 22.06
C LEU A 961 11.09 -28.17 23.01
N SER A 962 9.88 -28.03 22.45
CA SER A 962 8.64 -28.02 23.23
C SER A 962 8.38 -29.36 23.93
N SER A 963 8.71 -30.48 23.27
CA SER A 963 8.64 -31.81 23.88
C SER A 963 9.58 -31.92 25.08
N ALA A 964 10.83 -31.48 24.94
CA ALA A 964 11.81 -31.49 26.03
C ALA A 964 11.40 -30.56 27.20
N ALA A 965 10.85 -29.38 26.90
CA ALA A 965 10.33 -28.48 27.92
C ALA A 965 9.12 -29.10 28.65
N ALA A 966 8.25 -29.81 27.92
CA ALA A 966 7.06 -30.46 28.48
C ALA A 966 7.43 -31.65 29.38
N GLU A 967 8.46 -32.42 29.02
CA GLU A 967 9.04 -33.47 29.87
C GLU A 967 9.62 -32.88 31.15
N ALA A 968 10.43 -31.83 31.03
CA ALA A 968 11.03 -31.15 32.19
C ALA A 968 9.97 -30.56 33.13
N PHE A 969 8.92 -29.96 32.57
CA PHE A 969 7.78 -29.44 33.33
C PHE A 969 7.00 -30.55 34.04
N SER A 970 6.70 -31.64 33.33
CA SER A 970 5.96 -32.78 33.89
C SER A 970 6.74 -33.44 35.04
N ALA A 971 8.08 -33.53 34.90
CA ALA A 971 8.96 -33.99 35.96
C ALA A 971 8.94 -33.04 37.17
N ALA A 972 8.97 -31.72 36.94
CA ALA A 972 8.88 -30.71 38.00
C ALA A 972 7.57 -30.79 38.80
N LEU A 973 6.46 -31.16 38.15
CA LEU A 973 5.16 -31.36 38.81
C LEU A 973 5.02 -32.69 39.57
N ARG A 974 6.04 -33.57 39.57
CA ARG A 974 6.03 -34.87 40.27
C ARG A 974 4.79 -35.72 39.97
N GLY A 975 4.31 -35.68 38.72
CA GLY A 975 3.17 -36.48 38.28
C GLY A 975 1.77 -35.91 38.57
N LYS A 976 1.65 -34.69 39.12
CA LYS A 976 0.33 -34.04 39.31
C LYS A 976 -0.40 -33.73 38.00
N ALA A 977 0.36 -33.40 36.96
CA ALA A 977 -0.12 -33.29 35.60
C ALA A 977 1.00 -33.68 34.63
N LYS A 978 0.62 -34.17 33.45
CA LYS A 978 1.56 -34.56 32.39
C LYS A 978 1.27 -33.74 31.15
N VAL A 979 2.28 -33.06 30.62
CA VAL A 979 2.24 -32.35 29.34
C VAL A 979 3.20 -33.05 28.40
N SER A 980 2.75 -33.34 27.18
CA SER A 980 3.58 -33.93 26.13
C SER A 980 3.21 -33.34 24.78
N TYR A 981 4.19 -33.17 23.90
CA TYR A 981 3.96 -32.81 22.50
C TYR A 981 4.09 -34.02 21.58
N LEU A 982 3.37 -33.99 20.46
CA LEU A 982 3.58 -34.95 19.38
C LEU A 982 4.98 -34.80 18.79
N ALA A 983 5.65 -35.93 18.55
CA ALA A 983 6.90 -35.94 17.81
C ALA A 983 6.64 -35.55 16.36
N ALA A 984 7.44 -34.61 15.85
CA ALA A 984 7.33 -34.14 14.48
C ALA A 984 8.59 -34.50 13.68
N SER A 985 8.40 -34.84 12.41
CA SER A 985 9.47 -35.09 11.45
C SER A 985 9.25 -34.32 10.16
N VAL A 986 10.31 -34.08 9.41
CA VAL A 986 10.25 -33.44 8.09
C VAL A 986 10.20 -34.53 7.03
N VAL A 987 9.17 -34.52 6.19
CA VAL A 987 9.06 -35.46 5.07
C VAL A 987 9.10 -34.69 3.75
N VAL A 988 9.97 -35.13 2.84
CA VAL A 988 10.03 -34.63 1.46
C VAL A 988 9.54 -35.72 0.52
N LEU A 989 8.36 -35.54 -0.05
CA LEU A 989 7.72 -36.46 -0.99
C LEU A 989 7.92 -36.00 -2.44
N GLU A 990 8.07 -36.95 -3.36
CA GLU A 990 8.02 -36.67 -4.80
C GLU A 990 6.58 -36.32 -5.21
N ASP A 991 6.35 -35.13 -5.76
CA ASP A 991 5.04 -34.61 -6.17
C ASP A 991 5.17 -33.80 -7.47
N ALA A 992 4.68 -34.39 -8.57
CA ALA A 992 4.74 -33.80 -9.91
C ALA A 992 3.92 -32.50 -10.05
N GLY A 993 2.97 -32.24 -9.13
CA GLY A 993 2.15 -31.01 -9.11
C GLY A 993 2.81 -29.83 -8.40
N CYS A 994 3.99 -30.01 -7.82
CA CYS A 994 4.71 -28.96 -7.07
C CYS A 994 5.88 -28.38 -7.85
N SER A 995 6.15 -27.07 -7.65
CA SER A 995 7.32 -26.41 -8.21
C SER A 995 8.61 -27.10 -7.75
N GLY A 996 9.37 -27.67 -8.70
CA GLY A 996 10.57 -28.46 -8.45
C GLY A 996 10.33 -29.95 -8.12
N GLY A 997 9.14 -30.48 -8.38
CA GLY A 997 8.83 -31.92 -8.31
C GLY A 997 8.79 -32.53 -6.90
N LYS A 998 8.96 -31.72 -5.85
CA LYS A 998 8.99 -32.17 -4.45
C LYS A 998 8.11 -31.33 -3.55
N ALA A 999 7.34 -31.99 -2.70
CA ALA A 999 6.52 -31.38 -1.65
C ALA A 999 7.15 -31.66 -0.26
N VAL A 1000 7.14 -30.66 0.62
CA VAL A 1000 7.74 -30.74 1.96
C VAL A 1000 6.62 -30.64 3.00
N TYR A 1001 6.59 -31.57 3.93
CA TYR A 1001 5.56 -31.68 4.96
C TYR A 1001 6.19 -31.81 6.34
N LEU A 1002 5.53 -31.23 7.34
CA LEU A 1002 5.70 -31.64 8.73
C LEU A 1002 4.79 -32.85 8.97
N LYS A 1003 5.37 -33.97 9.40
CA LYS A 1003 4.65 -35.21 9.71
C LYS A 1003 4.54 -35.36 11.23
N GLU A 1004 3.33 -35.56 11.71
CA GLU A 1004 3.04 -35.90 13.11
C GLU A 1004 2.14 -37.15 13.18
N PRO A 1005 2.17 -37.91 14.29
CA PRO A 1005 1.20 -38.97 14.54
C PRO A 1005 -0.25 -38.43 14.54
N TRP A 1006 -1.18 -39.22 14.03
CA TRP A 1006 -2.60 -38.89 14.13
C TRP A 1006 -3.14 -39.14 15.54
N MET A 1007 -4.03 -38.27 16.03
CA MET A 1007 -4.72 -38.44 17.31
C MET A 1007 -6.14 -38.99 17.11
N ALA A 1008 -6.40 -40.22 17.59
CA ALA A 1008 -7.68 -40.92 17.42
C ALA A 1008 -8.80 -40.38 18.31
N SER A 1009 -10.04 -40.26 17.80
CA SER A 1009 -11.15 -39.68 18.60
C SER A 1009 -11.84 -40.65 19.56
N SER A 1010 -11.66 -41.96 19.43
CA SER A 1010 -12.49 -42.96 20.14
C SER A 1010 -12.01 -43.32 21.56
N ALA A 1011 -10.91 -42.73 22.05
CA ALA A 1011 -10.46 -42.94 23.42
C ALA A 1011 -9.74 -41.74 24.09
N SER A 1012 -9.55 -40.62 23.39
CA SER A 1012 -8.74 -39.50 23.91
C SER A 1012 -9.49 -38.17 23.89
N GLY A 1013 -9.97 -37.76 25.06
CA GLY A 1013 -10.13 -36.38 25.54
C GLY A 1013 -10.87 -35.32 24.70
N LYS A 1014 -11.18 -34.18 25.33
CA LYS A 1014 -11.73 -33.01 24.63
C LYS A 1014 -10.58 -32.31 23.89
N TRP A 1015 -10.74 -32.05 22.59
CA TRP A 1015 -9.85 -31.14 21.87
C TRP A 1015 -10.04 -29.72 22.40
N VAL A 1016 -8.95 -29.06 22.79
CA VAL A 1016 -8.94 -27.70 23.31
C VAL A 1016 -7.77 -26.94 22.70
N LYS A 1017 -7.98 -25.64 22.45
CA LYS A 1017 -6.92 -24.69 22.13
C LYS A 1017 -6.82 -23.71 23.29
N TRP A 1018 -5.71 -23.74 24.01
CA TRP A 1018 -5.51 -22.96 25.25
C TRP A 1018 -4.85 -21.60 24.97
N SER A 1019 -3.94 -21.52 24.02
CA SER A 1019 -3.30 -20.26 23.63
C SER A 1019 -3.09 -20.16 22.12
N ARG A 1020 -2.92 -18.93 21.64
CA ARG A 1020 -2.39 -18.62 20.30
C ARG A 1020 -0.89 -18.35 20.37
N ASN A 1021 -0.23 -18.33 19.22
CA ASN A 1021 1.18 -17.96 19.10
C ASN A 1021 1.47 -16.47 19.39
N ASP A 1022 0.46 -15.60 19.45
CA ASP A 1022 0.59 -14.19 19.81
C ASP A 1022 0.55 -13.93 21.33
N GLY A 1023 0.44 -14.98 22.15
CA GLY A 1023 0.36 -14.89 23.61
C GLY A 1023 -1.06 -14.79 24.17
N HIS A 1024 -2.09 -14.68 23.31
CA HIS A 1024 -3.49 -14.62 23.75
C HIS A 1024 -3.96 -15.97 24.32
N LEU A 1025 -4.64 -15.95 25.47
CA LEU A 1025 -5.27 -17.10 26.10
C LEU A 1025 -6.75 -17.21 25.68
N PHE A 1026 -7.21 -18.40 25.31
CA PHE A 1026 -8.66 -18.64 25.11
C PHE A 1026 -9.35 -18.82 26.47
N ALA A 1027 -10.69 -18.83 26.49
CA ALA A 1027 -11.46 -19.02 27.74
C ALA A 1027 -11.04 -20.30 28.50
N GLU A 1028 -10.82 -21.41 27.80
CA GLU A 1028 -10.27 -22.64 28.41
C GLU A 1028 -8.81 -22.50 28.84
N GLY A 1029 -8.04 -21.62 28.21
CA GLY A 1029 -6.68 -21.24 28.58
C GLY A 1029 -6.63 -20.45 29.89
N GLU A 1030 -7.45 -19.41 30.03
CA GLU A 1030 -7.58 -18.59 31.24
C GLU A 1030 -7.97 -19.43 32.47
N GLY A 1031 -8.82 -20.44 32.27
CA GLY A 1031 -9.23 -21.39 33.32
C GLY A 1031 -8.28 -22.58 33.56
N CYS A 1032 -7.28 -22.82 32.71
CA CYS A 1032 -6.38 -23.98 32.83
C CYS A 1032 -5.00 -23.58 33.38
N SER A 1033 -4.88 -23.62 34.70
CA SER A 1033 -3.64 -23.24 35.41
C SER A 1033 -2.42 -24.09 35.03
N THR A 1034 -2.61 -25.37 34.71
CA THR A 1034 -1.51 -26.27 34.31
C THR A 1034 -0.84 -25.86 33.00
N ILE A 1035 -1.62 -25.56 31.94
CA ILE A 1035 -1.05 -25.18 30.64
C ILE A 1035 -0.41 -23.79 30.71
N GLN A 1036 -1.01 -22.87 31.45
CA GLN A 1036 -0.37 -21.57 31.72
C GLN A 1036 0.95 -21.74 32.50
N ALA A 1037 0.97 -22.63 33.51
CA ALA A 1037 2.18 -22.93 34.26
C ALA A 1037 3.25 -23.58 33.38
N PHE A 1038 2.88 -24.44 32.43
CA PHE A 1038 3.80 -25.01 31.45
C PHE A 1038 4.39 -23.92 30.55
N THR A 1039 3.55 -23.06 29.97
CA THR A 1039 3.99 -21.96 29.12
C THR A 1039 4.93 -21.03 29.90
N HIS A 1040 4.58 -20.63 31.12
CA HIS A 1040 5.48 -19.83 31.96
C HIS A 1040 6.78 -20.57 32.32
N PHE A 1041 6.73 -21.85 32.71
CA PHE A 1041 7.93 -22.65 32.98
C PHE A 1041 8.86 -22.71 31.76
N SER A 1042 8.30 -22.86 30.56
CA SER A 1042 9.06 -22.92 29.32
C SER A 1042 9.85 -21.63 29.07
N LEU A 1043 9.34 -20.46 29.50
CA LEU A 1043 10.04 -19.17 29.41
C LEU A 1043 11.43 -19.23 30.05
N HIS A 1044 11.48 -19.77 31.27
CA HIS A 1044 12.70 -19.87 32.05
C HIS A 1044 13.58 -21.02 31.58
N TRP A 1045 12.96 -22.18 31.31
CA TRP A 1045 13.68 -23.37 30.90
C TRP A 1045 14.35 -23.18 29.54
N LEU A 1046 13.58 -22.83 28.49
CA LEU A 1046 14.14 -22.57 27.16
C LEU A 1046 15.05 -21.34 27.16
N GLY A 1047 14.72 -20.32 27.96
CA GLY A 1047 15.56 -19.14 28.13
C GLY A 1047 17.00 -19.49 28.49
N LYS A 1048 17.16 -20.41 29.44
CA LYS A 1048 18.47 -20.95 29.84
C LYS A 1048 19.12 -21.81 28.76
N GLN A 1049 18.35 -22.64 28.06
CA GLN A 1049 18.92 -23.54 27.04
C GLN A 1049 19.37 -22.82 25.77
N LEU A 1050 18.60 -21.81 25.33
CA LEU A 1050 18.81 -21.10 24.06
C LEU A 1050 19.68 -19.85 24.21
N GLY A 1051 19.86 -19.35 25.43
CA GLY A 1051 20.67 -18.15 25.71
C GLY A 1051 19.97 -16.83 25.36
N CYS A 1052 18.64 -16.85 25.17
CA CYS A 1052 17.79 -15.69 24.96
C CYS A 1052 16.39 -16.00 25.52
N PRO A 1053 15.57 -15.01 25.94
CA PRO A 1053 14.20 -15.26 26.37
C PRO A 1053 13.42 -16.06 25.32
N ALA A 1054 12.81 -17.18 25.73
CA ALA A 1054 12.17 -18.11 24.81
C ALA A 1054 11.01 -18.85 25.48
N ILE A 1055 9.83 -18.88 24.87
CA ILE A 1055 8.60 -19.45 25.45
C ILE A 1055 7.87 -20.38 24.46
N VAL A 1056 7.15 -21.38 24.95
CA VAL A 1056 6.27 -22.25 24.14
C VAL A 1056 4.82 -21.73 24.19
N LEU A 1057 4.29 -21.39 23.02
CA LEU A 1057 2.93 -20.88 22.78
C LEU A 1057 2.20 -21.73 21.72
N ASP A 1058 1.00 -21.27 21.33
CA ASP A 1058 0.04 -22.00 20.48
C ASP A 1058 -0.35 -23.38 21.04
N ALA A 1059 -0.55 -23.46 22.36
CA ALA A 1059 -0.89 -24.70 23.03
C ALA A 1059 -2.26 -25.19 22.59
N GLN A 1060 -2.29 -26.26 21.80
CA GLN A 1060 -3.52 -26.91 21.32
C GLN A 1060 -3.35 -28.42 21.28
N GLY A 1061 -4.43 -29.16 21.50
CA GLY A 1061 -4.40 -30.61 21.54
C GLY A 1061 -5.54 -31.20 22.36
N ILE A 1062 -5.28 -32.31 23.03
CA ILE A 1062 -6.27 -33.12 23.73
C ILE A 1062 -5.96 -33.17 25.22
N LEU A 1063 -6.99 -33.02 26.05
CA LEU A 1063 -6.93 -33.26 27.49
C LEU A 1063 -7.66 -34.56 27.85
N ALA A 1064 -6.93 -35.53 28.41
CA ALA A 1064 -7.46 -36.78 28.95
C ALA A 1064 -7.04 -36.92 30.43
N GLY A 1065 -7.98 -36.69 31.35
CA GLY A 1065 -7.68 -36.66 32.78
C GLY A 1065 -6.73 -35.52 33.13
N THR A 1066 -5.55 -35.83 33.66
CA THR A 1066 -4.47 -34.87 33.96
C THR A 1066 -3.35 -34.88 32.91
N HIS A 1067 -3.57 -35.56 31.77
CA HIS A 1067 -2.60 -35.66 30.68
C HIS A 1067 -3.03 -34.80 29.48
N PHE A 1068 -2.18 -33.83 29.14
CA PHE A 1068 -2.27 -32.95 28.00
C PHE A 1068 -1.37 -33.46 26.87
N THR A 1069 -1.96 -33.82 25.74
CA THR A 1069 -1.24 -34.18 24.51
C THR A 1069 -1.40 -33.05 23.51
N LEU A 1070 -0.33 -32.29 23.30
CA LEU A 1070 -0.28 -31.08 22.50
C LEU A 1070 0.36 -31.33 21.14
N THR A 1071 0.05 -30.47 20.18
CA THR A 1071 0.62 -30.50 18.83
C THR A 1071 0.88 -29.08 18.35
N ASP A 1072 1.72 -28.96 17.33
CA ASP A 1072 1.94 -27.71 16.61
C ASP A 1072 2.42 -26.53 17.50
N PRO A 1073 3.50 -26.71 18.30
CA PRO A 1073 3.97 -25.64 19.15
C PRO A 1073 4.56 -24.47 18.35
N ALA A 1074 4.40 -23.27 18.89
CA ALA A 1074 5.19 -22.11 18.50
C ALA A 1074 6.21 -21.79 19.59
N VAL A 1075 7.51 -21.99 19.31
CA VAL A 1075 8.60 -21.50 20.17
C VAL A 1075 8.87 -20.05 19.80
N CYS A 1076 8.53 -19.10 20.67
CA CYS A 1076 8.79 -17.68 20.47
C CYS A 1076 10.06 -17.26 21.19
N THR A 1077 11.08 -16.78 20.47
CA THR A 1077 12.36 -16.33 21.04
C THR A 1077 12.57 -14.84 20.84
N ALA A 1078 13.31 -14.20 21.75
CA ALA A 1078 13.58 -12.76 21.64
C ALA A 1078 14.24 -12.36 20.31
N ASP A 1079 14.97 -13.26 19.67
CA ASP A 1079 15.65 -13.07 18.40
C ASP A 1079 14.94 -13.68 17.17
N GLN A 1080 13.72 -14.20 17.34
CA GLN A 1080 12.83 -14.69 16.27
C GLN A 1080 13.46 -15.77 15.35
N ARG A 1081 14.11 -16.79 15.93
CA ARG A 1081 14.90 -17.76 15.15
C ARG A 1081 14.11 -18.95 14.59
N TYR A 1082 12.88 -19.22 15.07
CA TYR A 1082 12.06 -20.37 14.63
C TYR A 1082 11.01 -20.03 13.56
N GLY A 1083 11.24 -18.97 12.78
CA GLY A 1083 10.45 -18.68 11.58
C GLY A 1083 9.13 -17.95 11.84
N LYS A 1084 8.14 -18.12 10.96
CA LYS A 1084 6.90 -17.31 10.97
C LYS A 1084 6.02 -17.46 12.23
N PRO A 1085 5.95 -18.62 12.90
CA PRO A 1085 5.19 -18.76 14.15
C PRO A 1085 5.82 -18.04 15.35
N ASP A 1086 7.11 -17.72 15.28
CA ASP A 1086 7.88 -17.05 16.32
C ASP A 1086 7.59 -15.54 16.33
N MET A 1087 6.67 -15.11 17.20
CA MET A 1087 6.23 -13.71 17.36
C MET A 1087 7.14 -12.90 18.29
N GLY A 1088 8.24 -13.51 18.76
CA GLY A 1088 9.25 -12.90 19.61
C GLY A 1088 8.76 -12.28 20.92
N LEU A 1089 9.40 -11.18 21.32
CA LEU A 1089 9.12 -10.51 22.60
C LEU A 1089 7.68 -10.03 22.77
N TYR A 1090 7.00 -9.70 21.66
CA TYR A 1090 5.60 -9.30 21.69
C TYR A 1090 4.72 -10.39 22.33
N ALA A 1091 4.86 -11.63 21.87
CA ALA A 1091 4.05 -12.74 22.36
C ALA A 1091 4.43 -13.16 23.78
N ILE A 1092 5.73 -13.10 24.11
CA ILE A 1092 6.21 -13.30 25.50
C ILE A 1092 5.54 -12.28 26.43
N THR A 1093 5.53 -11.00 26.04
CA THR A 1093 4.97 -9.91 26.85
C THR A 1093 3.45 -10.02 26.95
N ALA A 1094 2.76 -10.34 25.85
CA ALA A 1094 1.31 -10.52 25.84
C ALA A 1094 0.85 -11.67 26.75
N PHE A 1095 1.55 -12.81 26.71
CA PHE A 1095 1.27 -13.91 27.64
C PHE A 1095 1.51 -13.49 29.10
N LEU A 1096 2.65 -12.86 29.39
CA LEU A 1096 2.98 -12.43 30.76
C LEU A 1096 2.01 -11.38 31.30
N ALA A 1097 1.45 -10.52 30.46
CA ALA A 1097 0.47 -9.52 30.87
C ALA A 1097 -0.87 -10.14 31.31
N ALA A 1098 -1.26 -11.29 30.74
CA ALA A 1098 -2.48 -12.01 31.10
C ALA A 1098 -2.25 -13.11 32.15
N HIS A 1099 -1.02 -13.64 32.24
CA HIS A 1099 -0.70 -14.75 33.12
C HIS A 1099 -0.60 -14.33 34.59
N THR A 1100 -1.32 -15.04 35.46
CA THR A 1100 -1.15 -14.92 36.91
C THR A 1100 -0.57 -16.22 37.46
N CYS A 1101 0.51 -16.11 38.26
CA CYS A 1101 1.19 -17.28 38.80
C CYS A 1101 0.31 -18.07 39.79
N GLY A 1102 -0.04 -19.30 39.41
CA GLY A 1102 -0.80 -20.24 40.23
C GLY A 1102 0.07 -21.20 41.07
N PRO A 1103 -0.55 -22.14 41.80
CA PRO A 1103 0.14 -23.14 42.62
C PRO A 1103 1.10 -24.03 41.83
N GLU A 1104 0.80 -24.38 40.58
CA GLU A 1104 1.70 -25.18 39.73
C GLU A 1104 2.96 -24.39 39.32
N CYS A 1105 2.84 -23.09 39.00
CA CYS A 1105 4.00 -22.23 38.75
C CYS A 1105 4.94 -22.20 39.96
N LYS A 1106 4.36 -22.11 41.17
CA LYS A 1106 5.12 -22.14 42.43
C LYS A 1106 5.72 -23.51 42.71
N ALA A 1107 4.99 -24.60 42.42
CA ALA A 1107 5.44 -25.97 42.64
C ALA A 1107 6.58 -26.39 41.70
N CYS A 1108 6.56 -25.90 40.45
CA CYS A 1108 7.67 -26.05 39.52
C CYS A 1108 8.89 -25.19 39.87
N ALA A 1109 8.76 -24.35 40.92
CA ALA A 1109 9.76 -23.45 41.46
C ALA A 1109 10.64 -22.86 40.36
N CYS A 1110 10.31 -21.65 39.92
CA CYS A 1110 11.27 -20.69 39.37
C CYS A 1110 12.44 -20.36 40.35
N ALA A 1111 12.67 -21.20 41.37
CA ALA A 1111 13.76 -21.17 42.32
C ALA A 1111 15.03 -21.71 41.66
N GLY A 1112 15.74 -20.79 41.01
CA GLY A 1112 17.09 -21.03 40.51
C GLY A 1112 17.60 -20.01 39.51
N THR A 1113 16.75 -19.10 39.01
CA THR A 1113 17.15 -18.11 38.01
C THR A 1113 17.47 -16.72 38.58
N GLY A 1114 17.11 -16.43 39.84
CA GLY A 1114 17.52 -15.18 40.48
C GLY A 1114 17.10 -13.91 39.72
N LEU A 1115 15.89 -13.91 39.15
CA LEU A 1115 15.24 -12.77 38.51
C LEU A 1115 13.84 -12.58 39.09
#